data_AF-A0A0W0SBP6-F1
#
_entry.id   AF-A0A0W0SBP6-F1
#
_cell.length_a   1.000
_cell.length_b   1.000
_cell.length_c   1.000
_cell.angle_alpha   90.00
_cell.angle_beta   90.00
_cell.angle_gamma   90.00
#
_symmetry.space_group_name_H-M   'P 1'
#
loop_
_entity.id
_entity.type
_entity.pdbx_description
1 polymer ?
#
loop_
_entity_poly.entity_id
_entity_poly.type
_entity_poly.pdbx_seq_one_letter_code
_entity_poly.pdbx_strand_id
1 'polypeptide(L)'
;MPAKDAHSNLITEISQIKTTEQHQLILDLIHKKQYSKALLYGCKNCNPQDTILTELLAVLIRNREALFLDVDIKENGLGPIDYTITNQNYTLHFLLEKANANANKFLKPVWMQLIANAVYKIASHENAQYKKDRESINALFKELPLKNSFLTDQENAQFDVKRLICLLHILRHLQQYYNNLNDSSLVDCKLSPFEREVLYYRRIDYIRENINRFSIIISNLSGSLRSRYKTQLEPLSWITLEQLGGATAKTTPEMVFHFALEKKITDLRFDDAENSLFLENSDREELVEEAIPSVLHEINALNQFFRSLLTKELKPETPTVDKPLILPNVKAITRYFLETKYLIDLLNLVNYTEGEVYDLDKVNTLSGLSGVKVLFTTLPPEVQYRRRIDLSTKAGQHALLRRFQRIGELLTGKKSDFTEFDETIDFRALITLRDGICHQDEGNNKFIIDNLLKDKDKLETIASVEMYSLFKRAQKFIASRQKVYGAYKENPKEFWASVLKAEQERFQVAQEKAKSKQEVVVEAPERRIPQQEEDEFFILLELLKSELLKQMITIPNLQEMITECQTLFDGTAEILSKKRIGELLQPFSKFKKTEYESQYKRMAQILTNATSKPRTTAVERQQKRLQEQNEAALRKAARESIFIGLDHIRELAKQLMASPVREHMLTPLKRVDAAIEALNNMQEFLVEAGYLVIGQPHKNLKSWDLYHARQGGADLVQLLVSNHQLSDALEYNAGQLLQHLDTIKGYAEAHSSKQLTVGYEALRNLRNYIEHGDPLTETQEINLNKNSPSAFQHQKVLAPKIIELIFELLPDLLQIKKVMERNQALQTLASVPVDPLATKEIESSVSVEAASAKKPSPLVTKSIFNYSVDKIEAEDLPAQNCTP
;
A
#
# COMPACT_ATOMS: atom_id res chain seq x y z
N MET A 1 38.30 9.21 4.09
CA MET A 1 38.77 9.89 5.33
C MET A 1 40.30 9.88 5.37
N PRO A 2 40.97 10.85 6.05
CA PRO A 2 42.41 10.81 6.30
C PRO A 2 42.79 9.68 7.28
N ALA A 3 43.93 9.00 7.06
CA ALA A 3 44.34 7.81 7.84
C ALA A 3 44.57 8.04 9.35
N LYS A 4 44.82 9.28 9.79
CA LYS A 4 44.96 9.62 11.23
C LYS A 4 43.62 9.63 11.97
N ASP A 5 42.55 10.03 11.30
CA ASP A 5 41.21 10.06 11.88
C ASP A 5 40.65 8.64 11.97
N ALA A 6 40.96 7.79 10.99
CA ALA A 6 40.57 6.37 10.97
C ALA A 6 41.12 5.57 12.15
N HIS A 7 42.41 5.75 12.49
CA HIS A 7 43.01 5.09 13.66
C HIS A 7 42.35 5.55 14.96
N SER A 8 42.09 6.85 15.11
CA SER A 8 41.49 7.39 16.34
C SER A 8 40.04 6.90 16.52
N ASN A 9 39.29 6.80 15.43
CA ASN A 9 37.94 6.21 15.42
C ASN A 9 37.99 4.72 15.78
N LEU A 10 38.90 3.96 15.18
CA LEU A 10 39.09 2.54 15.50
C LEU A 10 39.38 2.32 16.99
N ILE A 11 40.30 3.10 17.58
CA ILE A 11 40.60 3.01 19.01
C ILE A 11 39.38 3.37 19.86
N THR A 12 38.60 4.36 19.45
CA THR A 12 37.36 4.75 20.14
C THR A 12 36.33 3.63 20.12
N GLU A 13 36.09 2.99 18.97
CA GLU A 13 35.18 1.85 18.83
C GLU A 13 35.66 0.65 19.66
N ILE A 14 36.95 0.29 19.56
CA ILE A 14 37.53 -0.83 20.31
C ILE A 14 37.46 -0.58 21.83
N SER A 15 37.60 0.67 22.28
CA SER A 15 37.51 1.01 23.72
C SER A 15 36.13 0.74 24.34
N GLN A 16 35.08 0.63 23.51
CA GLN A 16 33.74 0.27 23.96
C GLN A 16 33.57 -1.24 24.16
N ILE A 17 34.47 -2.05 23.59
CA ILE A 17 34.46 -3.51 23.71
C ILE A 17 35.15 -3.91 25.02
N LYS A 18 34.45 -4.67 25.86
CA LYS A 18 35.00 -5.18 27.12
C LYS A 18 35.97 -6.34 26.87
N THR A 19 37.24 -6.00 26.66
CA THR A 19 38.32 -6.96 26.40
C THR A 19 38.90 -7.59 27.67
N THR A 20 39.62 -8.71 27.53
CA THR A 20 40.31 -9.44 28.60
C THR A 20 41.81 -9.51 28.28
N GLU A 21 42.64 -9.98 29.22
CA GLU A 21 44.09 -10.13 29.01
C GLU A 21 44.45 -10.99 27.80
N GLN A 22 43.59 -11.94 27.41
CA GLN A 22 43.79 -12.81 26.25
C GLN A 22 43.78 -12.03 24.92
N HIS A 23 43.19 -10.84 24.89
CA HIS A 23 43.12 -9.99 23.69
C HIS A 23 44.24 -8.93 23.63
N GLN A 24 45.08 -8.82 24.66
CA GLN A 24 46.04 -7.72 24.80
C GLN A 24 47.05 -7.65 23.64
N LEU A 25 47.52 -8.80 23.16
CA LEU A 25 48.49 -8.83 22.05
C LEU A 25 47.89 -8.25 20.76
N ILE A 26 46.59 -8.46 20.52
CA ILE A 26 45.89 -7.91 19.36
C ILE A 26 45.73 -6.40 19.53
N LEU A 27 45.32 -5.95 20.72
CA LEU A 27 45.25 -4.52 21.05
C LEU A 27 46.60 -3.82 20.86
N ASP A 28 47.69 -4.44 21.33
CA ASP A 28 49.05 -3.92 21.16
C ASP A 28 49.44 -3.79 19.69
N LEU A 29 49.10 -4.79 18.87
CA LEU A 29 49.34 -4.75 17.42
C LEU A 29 48.52 -3.64 16.75
N ILE A 30 47.26 -3.44 17.16
CA ILE A 30 46.39 -2.35 16.67
C ILE A 30 46.94 -0.98 17.08
N HIS A 31 47.36 -0.80 18.34
CA HIS A 31 48.00 0.43 18.83
C HIS A 31 49.30 0.73 18.09
N LYS A 32 50.08 -0.30 17.74
CA LYS A 32 51.28 -0.20 16.89
C LYS A 32 50.97 -0.04 15.39
N LYS A 33 49.69 0.08 15.01
CA LYS A 33 49.20 0.21 13.63
C LYS A 33 49.56 -0.97 12.72
N GLN A 34 49.77 -2.15 13.30
CA GLN A 34 50.06 -3.40 12.59
C GLN A 34 48.77 -4.18 12.31
N TYR A 35 47.83 -3.56 11.60
CA TYR A 35 46.46 -4.07 11.44
C TYR A 35 46.38 -5.44 10.77
N SER A 36 47.09 -5.66 9.66
CA SER A 36 47.08 -6.97 8.97
C SER A 36 47.66 -8.09 9.82
N LYS A 37 48.67 -7.78 10.66
CA LYS A 37 49.21 -8.75 11.62
C LYS A 37 48.23 -9.03 12.75
N ALA A 38 47.53 -8.00 13.24
CA ALA A 38 46.47 -8.14 14.23
C ALA A 38 45.33 -9.03 13.70
N LEU A 39 44.90 -8.81 12.46
CA LEU A 39 43.88 -9.62 11.78
C LEU A 39 44.34 -11.08 11.65
N LEU A 40 45.53 -11.31 11.08
CA LEU A 40 46.05 -12.66 10.88
C LEU A 40 46.21 -13.41 12.19
N TYR A 41 46.80 -12.76 13.21
CA TYR A 41 46.97 -13.37 14.52
C TYR A 41 45.62 -13.67 15.17
N GLY A 42 44.67 -12.75 15.10
CA GLY A 42 43.32 -12.95 15.64
C GLY A 42 42.59 -14.10 14.96
N CYS A 43 42.58 -14.17 13.62
CA CYS A 43 41.94 -15.25 12.87
C CYS A 43 42.63 -16.60 13.12
N LYS A 44 43.97 -16.64 13.24
CA LYS A 44 44.72 -17.86 13.55
C LYS A 44 44.36 -18.45 14.91
N ASN A 45 44.11 -17.59 15.90
CA ASN A 45 43.79 -17.98 17.27
C ASN A 45 42.29 -17.87 17.58
N CYS A 46 41.43 -17.68 16.57
CA CYS A 46 40.01 -17.48 16.82
C CYS A 46 39.36 -18.77 17.34
N ASN A 47 38.51 -18.61 18.35
CA ASN A 47 37.62 -19.65 18.82
C ASN A 47 36.18 -19.17 18.53
N PRO A 48 35.30 -20.01 17.95
CA PRO A 48 33.90 -19.63 17.72
C PRO A 48 33.14 -19.19 18.99
N GLN A 49 33.61 -19.59 20.18
CA GLN A 49 33.02 -19.13 21.45
C GLN A 49 33.52 -17.76 21.91
N ASP A 50 34.62 -17.26 21.34
CA ASP A 50 35.20 -15.97 21.68
C ASP A 50 34.53 -14.85 20.89
N THR A 51 33.35 -14.46 21.38
CA THR A 51 32.54 -13.39 20.80
C THR A 51 33.24 -12.03 20.86
N ILE A 52 34.07 -11.81 21.88
CA ILE A 52 34.82 -10.55 22.07
C ILE A 52 35.90 -10.42 20.99
N LEU A 53 36.70 -11.47 20.77
CA LEU A 53 37.69 -11.48 19.70
C LEU A 53 37.02 -11.33 18.33
N THR A 54 35.90 -12.00 18.11
CA THR A 54 35.13 -11.89 16.86
C THR A 54 34.65 -10.46 16.63
N GLU A 55 34.10 -9.79 17.65
CA GLU A 55 33.67 -8.39 17.59
C GLU A 55 34.84 -7.44 17.30
N LEU A 56 35.99 -7.67 17.95
CA LEU A 56 37.19 -6.85 17.77
C LEU A 56 37.77 -6.97 16.35
N LEU A 57 37.79 -8.18 15.80
CA LEU A 57 38.19 -8.41 14.40
C LEU A 57 37.15 -7.88 13.41
N ALA A 58 35.86 -7.95 13.71
CA ALA A 58 34.81 -7.35 12.89
C ALA A 58 34.98 -5.83 12.77
N VAL A 59 35.25 -5.14 13.89
CA VAL A 59 35.56 -3.69 13.90
C VAL A 59 36.81 -3.37 13.09
N LEU A 60 37.84 -4.22 13.15
CA LEU A 60 39.05 -4.08 12.35
C LEU A 60 38.79 -4.24 10.84
N ILE A 61 38.04 -5.26 10.44
CA ILE A 61 37.67 -5.55 9.03
C ILE A 61 36.76 -4.45 8.46
N ARG A 62 35.84 -3.90 9.27
CA ARG A 62 34.98 -2.78 8.88
C ARG A 62 35.80 -1.54 8.47
N ASN A 63 36.88 -1.26 9.20
CA ASN A 63 37.75 -0.13 8.92
C ASN A 63 38.82 -0.41 7.84
N ARG A 64 38.71 -1.52 7.08
CA ARG A 64 39.78 -2.00 6.18
C ARG A 64 40.28 -0.98 5.17
N GLU A 65 39.38 -0.24 4.52
CA GLU A 65 39.75 0.72 3.47
C GLU A 65 40.52 1.90 4.04
N ALA A 66 40.02 2.46 5.15
CA ALA A 66 40.61 3.62 5.79
C ALA A 66 41.95 3.31 6.47
N LEU A 67 42.16 2.04 6.85
CA LEU A 67 43.38 1.54 7.51
C LEU A 67 44.38 0.90 6.55
N PHE A 68 44.05 0.76 5.25
CA PHE A 68 44.82 -0.02 4.27
C PHE A 68 45.12 -1.45 4.77
N LEU A 69 44.10 -2.10 5.34
CA LEU A 69 44.20 -3.46 5.87
C LEU A 69 44.28 -4.46 4.71
N ASP A 70 45.42 -5.15 4.59
CA ASP A 70 45.53 -6.34 3.74
C ASP A 70 44.82 -7.52 4.41
N VAL A 71 43.67 -7.92 3.84
CA VAL A 71 42.84 -9.05 4.29
C VAL A 71 43.35 -10.41 3.77
N ASP A 72 44.29 -10.39 2.81
CA ASP A 72 44.86 -11.57 2.15
C ASP A 72 46.31 -11.86 2.58
N ILE A 73 46.78 -11.20 3.64
CA ILE A 73 48.10 -11.43 4.24
C ILE A 73 48.32 -12.92 4.52
N LYS A 74 49.47 -13.49 4.13
CA LYS A 74 49.72 -14.93 4.26
C LYS A 74 50.81 -15.26 5.25
N GLU A 75 50.58 -16.29 6.05
CA GLU A 75 51.61 -16.99 6.83
C GLU A 75 51.57 -18.47 6.43
N ASN A 76 52.70 -19.02 5.97
CA ASN A 76 52.81 -20.40 5.51
C ASN A 76 51.79 -20.82 4.42
N GLY A 77 51.40 -19.87 3.57
CA GLY A 77 50.43 -20.10 2.49
C GLY A 77 48.95 -20.07 2.91
N LEU A 78 48.65 -19.79 4.18
CA LEU A 78 47.30 -19.59 4.70
C LEU A 78 47.07 -18.11 5.05
N GLY A 79 45.92 -17.59 4.64
CA GLY A 79 45.46 -16.24 5.02
C GLY A 79 44.42 -16.24 6.15
N PRO A 80 43.94 -15.07 6.59
CA PRO A 80 42.92 -14.94 7.64
C PRO A 80 41.67 -15.78 7.37
N ILE A 81 41.15 -15.78 6.14
CA ILE A 81 39.95 -16.54 5.76
C ILE A 81 40.18 -18.06 5.75
N ASP A 82 41.41 -18.50 5.53
CA ASP A 82 41.76 -19.92 5.61
C ASP A 82 41.72 -20.39 7.06
N TYR A 83 42.20 -19.56 7.99
CA TYR A 83 42.15 -19.85 9.41
C TYR A 83 40.73 -19.88 9.98
N THR A 84 39.79 -19.11 9.43
CA THR A 84 38.38 -19.22 9.86
C THR A 84 37.76 -20.56 9.47
N ILE A 85 38.18 -21.15 8.34
CA ILE A 85 37.78 -22.51 7.94
C ILE A 85 38.35 -23.54 8.92
N THR A 86 39.65 -23.48 9.23
CA THR A 86 40.28 -24.44 10.14
C THR A 86 39.72 -24.37 11.55
N ASN A 87 39.42 -23.14 12.01
CA ASN A 87 38.89 -22.88 13.34
C ASN A 87 37.35 -22.94 13.40
N GLN A 88 36.68 -23.19 12.28
CA GLN A 88 35.23 -23.29 12.15
C GLN A 88 34.48 -22.05 12.69
N ASN A 89 35.03 -20.85 12.48
CA ASN A 89 34.37 -19.60 12.87
C ASN A 89 33.58 -19.05 11.68
N TYR A 90 32.27 -19.31 11.67
CA TYR A 90 31.38 -18.97 10.56
C TYR A 90 31.21 -17.47 10.38
N THR A 91 30.98 -16.75 11.48
CA THR A 91 30.83 -15.29 11.47
C THR A 91 32.05 -14.58 10.88
N LEU A 92 33.27 -14.91 11.33
CA LEU A 92 34.49 -14.31 10.77
C LEU A 92 34.74 -14.73 9.31
N HIS A 93 34.39 -15.96 8.94
CA HIS A 93 34.51 -16.40 7.55
C HIS A 93 33.67 -15.54 6.62
N PHE A 94 32.40 -15.31 6.97
CA PHE A 94 31.48 -14.48 6.20
C PHE A 94 31.97 -13.02 6.11
N LEU A 95 32.42 -12.43 7.23
CA LEU A 95 32.95 -11.06 7.24
C LEU A 95 34.18 -10.90 6.33
N LEU A 96 35.06 -11.89 6.28
CA LEU A 96 36.24 -11.89 5.42
C LEU A 96 35.89 -12.11 3.94
N GLU A 97 34.94 -13.01 3.65
CA GLU A 97 34.44 -13.20 2.27
C GLU A 97 33.84 -11.89 1.74
N LYS A 98 33.05 -11.19 2.55
CA LYS A 98 32.50 -9.85 2.22
C LYS A 98 33.58 -8.79 2.03
N ALA A 99 34.67 -8.88 2.80
CA ALA A 99 35.84 -8.04 2.61
C ALA A 99 36.67 -8.40 1.36
N ASN A 100 36.18 -9.32 0.51
CA ASN A 100 36.84 -9.86 -0.68
C ASN A 100 38.13 -10.65 -0.38
N ALA A 101 38.24 -11.26 0.80
CA ALA A 101 39.37 -12.14 1.11
C ALA A 101 39.30 -13.41 0.25
N ASN A 102 40.43 -13.79 -0.32
CA ASN A 102 40.56 -14.90 -1.25
C ASN A 102 40.91 -16.18 -0.50
N ALA A 103 39.87 -16.98 -0.22
CA ALA A 103 40.07 -18.31 0.34
C ALA A 103 40.90 -19.20 -0.58
N ASN A 104 41.76 -20.01 0.01
CA ASN A 104 42.52 -21.01 -0.71
C ASN A 104 41.57 -21.95 -1.46
N LYS A 105 41.81 -22.14 -2.76
CA LYS A 105 40.97 -22.97 -3.65
C LYS A 105 40.79 -24.40 -3.12
N PHE A 106 41.76 -24.93 -2.37
CA PHE A 106 41.68 -26.27 -1.76
C PHE A 106 40.83 -26.31 -0.48
N LEU A 107 40.68 -25.18 0.22
CA LEU A 107 39.91 -25.10 1.47
C LEU A 107 38.44 -24.71 1.24
N LYS A 108 38.10 -24.04 0.13
CA LYS A 108 36.71 -23.71 -0.20
C LYS A 108 35.79 -24.95 -0.27
N PRO A 109 36.18 -26.08 -0.89
CA PRO A 109 35.38 -27.31 -0.83
C PRO A 109 35.25 -27.87 0.59
N VAL A 110 36.28 -27.74 1.42
CA VAL A 110 36.26 -28.17 2.83
C VAL A 110 35.23 -27.37 3.62
N TRP A 111 35.20 -26.04 3.42
CA TRP A 111 34.19 -25.17 4.03
C TRP A 111 32.76 -25.57 3.67
N MET A 112 32.50 -25.78 2.38
CA MET A 112 31.19 -26.24 1.90
C MET A 112 30.80 -27.59 2.51
N GLN A 113 31.76 -28.52 2.64
CA GLN A 113 31.53 -29.80 3.27
C GLN A 113 31.23 -29.67 4.78
N LEU A 114 31.92 -28.78 5.49
CA LEU A 114 31.66 -28.51 6.92
C LEU A 114 30.23 -28.01 7.13
N ILE A 115 29.79 -27.04 6.31
CA ILE A 115 28.42 -26.52 6.34
C ILE A 115 27.42 -27.64 6.01
N ALA A 116 27.66 -28.41 4.94
CA ALA A 116 26.78 -29.51 4.55
C ALA A 116 26.63 -30.57 5.64
N ASN A 117 27.74 -30.92 6.30
CA ASN A 117 27.75 -31.87 7.42
C ASN A 117 26.96 -31.33 8.62
N ALA A 118 27.14 -30.05 8.98
CA ALA A 118 26.38 -29.41 10.05
C ALA A 118 24.87 -29.40 9.72
N VAL A 119 24.50 -29.00 8.49
CA VAL A 119 23.10 -29.00 8.02
C VAL A 119 22.49 -30.40 8.08
N TYR A 120 23.22 -31.42 7.64
CA TYR A 120 22.79 -32.82 7.69
C TYR A 120 22.63 -33.32 9.13
N LYS A 121 23.57 -33.01 10.02
CA LYS A 121 23.50 -33.39 11.43
C LYS A 121 22.31 -32.74 12.12
N ILE A 122 22.08 -31.45 11.89
CA ILE A 122 20.92 -30.72 12.41
C ILE A 122 19.63 -31.37 11.90
N ALA A 123 19.52 -31.63 10.59
CA ALA A 123 18.32 -32.19 9.98
C ALA A 123 18.01 -33.62 10.46
N SER A 124 19.04 -34.46 10.66
CA SER A 124 18.88 -35.85 11.09
C SER A 124 18.48 -35.99 12.56
N HIS A 125 18.70 -34.95 13.37
CA HIS A 125 18.38 -34.93 14.79
C HIS A 125 17.28 -33.91 15.13
N GLU A 126 16.50 -33.45 14.15
CA GLU A 126 15.34 -32.59 14.43
C GLU A 126 14.35 -33.31 15.36
N ASN A 127 13.90 -32.61 16.39
CA ASN A 127 12.92 -33.12 17.34
C ASN A 127 11.65 -33.58 16.62
N ALA A 128 11.12 -34.76 17.01
CA ALA A 128 9.98 -35.37 16.34
C ALA A 128 8.72 -34.48 16.36
N GLN A 129 8.48 -33.75 17.45
CA GLN A 129 7.34 -32.84 17.58
C GLN A 129 7.53 -31.61 16.68
N TYR A 130 8.73 -31.02 16.66
CA TYR A 130 9.07 -29.92 15.76
C TYR A 130 8.85 -30.31 14.29
N LYS A 131 9.35 -31.48 13.88
CA LYS A 131 9.17 -32.01 12.52
C LYS A 131 7.69 -32.20 12.18
N LYS A 132 6.91 -32.80 13.08
CA LYS A 132 5.47 -33.00 12.92
C LYS A 132 4.72 -31.68 12.76
N ASP A 133 5.03 -30.67 13.57
CA ASP A 133 4.39 -29.36 13.49
C ASP A 133 4.71 -28.66 12.16
N ARG A 134 5.98 -28.74 11.71
CA ARG A 134 6.40 -28.21 10.41
C ARG A 134 5.72 -28.91 9.23
N GLU A 135 5.63 -30.24 9.28
CA GLU A 135 4.93 -31.04 8.26
C GLU A 135 3.43 -30.75 8.23
N SER A 136 2.81 -30.51 9.40
CA SER A 136 1.41 -30.10 9.49
C SER A 136 1.16 -28.75 8.82
N ILE A 137 2.03 -27.76 9.01
CA ILE A 137 1.94 -26.47 8.30
C ILE A 137 2.08 -26.68 6.78
N ASN A 138 3.06 -27.48 6.35
CA ASN A 138 3.26 -27.79 4.94
C ASN A 138 2.03 -28.44 4.30
N ALA A 139 1.41 -29.39 5.00
CA ALA A 139 0.20 -30.07 4.54
C ALA A 139 -0.97 -29.08 4.41
N LEU A 140 -1.25 -28.32 5.47
CA LEU A 140 -2.31 -27.31 5.47
C LEU A 140 -2.11 -26.29 4.35
N PHE A 141 -0.90 -25.76 4.18
CA PHE A 141 -0.60 -24.75 3.17
C PHE A 141 -0.79 -25.27 1.74
N LYS A 142 -0.38 -26.52 1.45
CA LYS A 142 -0.54 -27.13 0.11
C LYS A 142 -2.00 -27.35 -0.28
N GLU A 143 -2.90 -27.49 0.70
CA GLU A 143 -4.34 -27.64 0.47
C GLU A 143 -5.05 -26.30 0.23
N LEU A 144 -4.38 -25.17 0.45
CA LEU A 144 -4.99 -23.85 0.27
C LEU A 144 -4.90 -23.39 -1.19
N PRO A 145 -6.04 -23.17 -1.85
CA PRO A 145 -6.07 -22.64 -3.21
C PRO A 145 -5.72 -21.14 -3.24
N LEU A 146 -5.10 -20.72 -4.33
CA LEU A 146 -4.85 -19.32 -4.63
C LEU A 146 -6.18 -18.63 -4.96
N LYS A 147 -6.33 -17.37 -4.58
CA LYS A 147 -7.51 -16.55 -4.88
C LYS A 147 -7.82 -16.51 -6.38
N ASN A 148 -6.78 -16.48 -7.21
CA ASN A 148 -6.90 -16.44 -8.67
C ASN A 148 -7.36 -17.75 -9.30
N SER A 149 -7.50 -18.85 -8.54
CA SER A 149 -8.08 -20.10 -9.05
C SER A 149 -9.61 -20.13 -9.01
N PHE A 150 -10.25 -19.09 -8.46
CA PHE A 150 -11.71 -18.98 -8.34
C PHE A 150 -12.29 -17.96 -9.31
N LEU A 151 -13.54 -18.20 -9.72
CA LEU A 151 -14.28 -17.26 -10.56
C LEU A 151 -15.01 -16.20 -9.72
N THR A 152 -15.27 -16.47 -8.44
CA THR A 152 -15.99 -15.54 -7.54
C THR A 152 -15.34 -15.43 -6.15
N ASP A 153 -15.51 -14.28 -5.49
CA ASP A 153 -15.04 -14.08 -4.11
C ASP A 153 -15.80 -14.98 -3.11
N GLN A 154 -17.04 -15.38 -3.44
CA GLN A 154 -17.86 -16.28 -2.61
C GLN A 154 -17.27 -17.70 -2.57
N GLU A 155 -16.82 -18.24 -3.70
CA GLU A 155 -16.08 -19.50 -3.75
C GLU A 155 -14.77 -19.40 -2.97
N ASN A 156 -14.03 -18.29 -3.17
CA ASN A 156 -12.79 -18.05 -2.44
C ASN A 156 -13.00 -17.97 -0.92
N ALA A 157 -14.10 -17.36 -0.47
CA ALA A 157 -14.44 -17.20 0.94
C ALA A 157 -14.68 -18.54 1.68
N GLN A 158 -15.06 -19.61 0.96
CA GLN A 158 -15.23 -20.95 1.57
C GLN A 158 -13.93 -21.50 2.18
N PHE A 159 -12.78 -20.97 1.77
CA PHE A 159 -11.47 -21.38 2.25
C PHE A 159 -10.92 -20.48 3.36
N ASP A 160 -11.58 -19.37 3.71
CA ASP A 160 -11.06 -18.41 4.67
C ASP A 160 -10.87 -19.00 6.07
N VAL A 161 -11.80 -19.86 6.54
CA VAL A 161 -11.64 -20.57 7.81
C VAL A 161 -10.39 -21.45 7.81
N LYS A 162 -10.14 -22.19 6.71
CA LYS A 162 -8.93 -23.02 6.58
C LYS A 162 -7.65 -22.18 6.53
N ARG A 163 -7.71 -21.02 5.84
CA ARG A 163 -6.62 -20.03 5.81
C ARG A 163 -6.30 -19.49 7.20
N LEU A 164 -7.32 -19.07 7.96
CA LEU A 164 -7.17 -18.61 9.34
C LEU A 164 -6.57 -19.70 10.27
N ILE A 165 -6.98 -20.95 10.10
CA ILE A 165 -6.38 -22.09 10.83
C ILE A 165 -4.90 -22.23 10.49
N CYS A 166 -4.54 -22.23 9.20
CA CYS A 166 -3.15 -22.34 8.78
C CYS A 166 -2.29 -21.16 9.31
N LEU A 167 -2.81 -19.93 9.29
CA LEU A 167 -2.15 -18.76 9.89
C LEU A 167 -1.86 -18.98 11.38
N LEU A 168 -2.82 -19.50 12.14
CA LEU A 168 -2.61 -19.80 13.57
C LEU A 168 -1.59 -20.90 13.80
N HIS A 169 -1.51 -21.91 12.94
CA HIS A 169 -0.47 -22.94 13.01
C HIS A 169 0.92 -22.34 12.78
N ILE A 170 1.07 -21.47 11.76
CA ILE A 170 2.32 -20.75 11.50
C ILE A 170 2.73 -19.91 12.70
N LEU A 171 1.82 -19.07 13.23
CA LEU A 171 2.11 -18.18 14.36
C LEU A 171 2.49 -18.96 15.63
N ARG A 172 1.79 -20.06 15.94
CA ARG A 172 2.13 -20.91 17.08
C ARG A 172 3.48 -21.60 16.90
N HIS A 173 3.80 -22.06 15.70
CA HIS A 173 5.09 -22.68 15.42
C HIS A 173 6.24 -21.68 15.59
N LEU A 174 6.09 -20.46 15.07
CA LEU A 174 7.06 -19.38 15.30
C LEU A 174 7.20 -19.03 16.79
N GLN A 175 6.07 -18.90 17.49
CA GLN A 175 6.06 -18.61 18.93
C GLN A 175 6.75 -19.72 19.76
N GLN A 176 6.50 -20.98 19.44
CA GLN A 176 7.01 -22.13 20.21
C GLN A 176 8.50 -22.39 19.94
N TYR A 177 8.94 -22.31 18.69
CA TYR A 177 10.26 -22.78 18.30
C TYR A 177 11.24 -21.67 17.93
N TYR A 178 10.81 -20.40 17.81
CA TYR A 178 11.67 -19.33 17.29
C TYR A 178 11.79 -18.11 18.19
N ASN A 179 11.02 -18.02 19.28
CA ASN A 179 11.06 -16.87 20.19
C ASN A 179 12.44 -16.61 20.84
N ASN A 180 13.29 -17.64 20.95
CA ASN A 180 14.70 -17.52 21.33
C ASN A 180 15.60 -18.20 20.30
N LEU A 181 16.28 -17.41 19.45
CA LEU A 181 17.15 -17.90 18.38
C LEU A 181 18.42 -18.64 18.84
N ASN A 182 18.77 -18.52 20.12
CA ASN A 182 19.89 -19.24 20.72
C ASN A 182 19.49 -20.61 21.28
N ASP A 183 18.19 -20.90 21.36
CA ASP A 183 17.72 -22.20 21.87
C ASP A 183 17.95 -23.31 20.83
N SER A 184 18.68 -24.36 21.21
CA SER A 184 18.92 -25.53 20.38
C SER A 184 18.02 -26.72 20.70
N SER A 185 17.01 -26.56 21.57
CA SER A 185 16.11 -27.63 22.03
C SER A 185 15.32 -28.33 20.92
N LEU A 186 15.20 -27.70 19.74
CA LEU A 186 14.59 -28.28 18.55
C LEU A 186 15.44 -29.37 17.88
N VAL A 187 16.69 -29.57 18.33
CA VAL A 187 17.61 -30.60 17.85
C VAL A 187 18.00 -31.51 19.02
N ASP A 188 17.69 -32.80 18.92
CA ASP A 188 17.92 -33.82 19.95
C ASP A 188 19.40 -34.30 19.96
N CYS A 189 20.36 -33.39 19.78
CA CYS A 189 21.78 -33.71 19.88
C CYS A 189 22.64 -32.54 20.38
N LYS A 190 23.86 -32.83 20.82
CA LYS A 190 24.83 -31.80 21.21
C LYS A 190 25.44 -31.16 19.96
N LEU A 191 25.18 -29.86 19.79
CA LEU A 191 25.75 -29.04 18.73
C LEU A 191 27.04 -28.35 19.17
N SER A 192 28.06 -28.41 18.30
CA SER A 192 29.28 -27.59 18.42
C SER A 192 28.94 -26.10 18.24
N PRO A 193 29.83 -25.18 18.67
CA PRO A 193 29.64 -23.74 18.44
C PRO A 193 29.35 -23.39 16.97
N PHE A 194 30.15 -23.94 16.05
CA PHE A 194 29.95 -23.79 14.60
C PHE A 194 28.57 -24.29 14.15
N GLU A 195 28.14 -25.47 14.62
CA GLU A 195 26.83 -26.03 14.27
C GLU A 195 25.68 -25.18 14.85
N ARG A 196 25.88 -24.51 15.99
CA ARG A 196 24.90 -23.57 16.55
C ARG A 196 24.79 -22.30 15.71
N GLU A 197 25.90 -21.76 15.21
CA GLU A 197 25.87 -20.64 14.26
C GLU A 197 25.15 -21.04 12.97
N VAL A 198 25.46 -22.22 12.41
CA VAL A 198 24.73 -22.75 11.23
C VAL A 198 23.22 -22.91 11.53
N LEU A 199 22.86 -23.39 12.73
CA LEU A 199 21.47 -23.48 13.15
C LEU A 199 20.81 -22.09 13.26
N TYR A 200 21.51 -21.09 13.79
CA TYR A 200 21.00 -19.72 13.92
C TYR A 200 20.56 -19.15 12.56
N TYR A 201 21.44 -19.14 11.57
CA TYR A 201 21.11 -18.62 10.22
C TYR A 201 20.02 -19.46 9.54
N ARG A 202 20.05 -20.79 9.71
CA ARG A 202 18.99 -21.65 9.19
C ARG A 202 17.61 -21.34 9.81
N ARG A 203 17.57 -20.95 11.09
CA ARG A 203 16.32 -20.53 11.75
C ARG A 203 15.81 -19.21 11.20
N ILE A 204 16.70 -18.26 10.91
CA ILE A 204 16.32 -17.02 10.22
C ILE A 204 15.67 -17.34 8.87
N ASP A 205 16.27 -18.21 8.05
CA ASP A 205 15.69 -18.64 6.78
C ASP A 205 14.30 -19.29 6.96
N TYR A 206 14.11 -20.13 7.99
CA TYR A 206 12.80 -20.72 8.30
C TYR A 206 11.77 -19.68 8.76
N ILE A 207 12.17 -18.65 9.50
CA ILE A 207 11.27 -17.56 9.88
C ILE A 207 10.82 -16.81 8.63
N ARG A 208 11.74 -16.45 7.73
CA ARG A 208 11.43 -15.81 6.45
C ARG A 208 10.44 -16.65 5.63
N GLU A 209 10.67 -17.95 5.53
CA GLU A 209 9.76 -18.86 4.81
C GLU A 209 8.34 -18.85 5.42
N ASN A 210 8.24 -18.92 6.75
CA ASN A 210 6.94 -18.90 7.44
C ASN A 210 6.23 -17.55 7.34
N ILE A 211 6.96 -16.44 7.44
CA ILE A 211 6.43 -15.08 7.24
C ILE A 211 5.96 -14.89 5.79
N ASN A 212 6.70 -15.42 4.81
CA ASN A 212 6.30 -15.39 3.41
C ASN A 212 5.00 -16.18 3.19
N ARG A 213 4.90 -17.41 3.73
CA ARG A 213 3.66 -18.20 3.70
C ARG A 213 2.50 -17.51 4.40
N PHE A 214 2.74 -16.92 5.57
CA PHE A 214 1.76 -16.09 6.27
C PHE A 214 1.23 -15.00 5.33
N SER A 215 2.13 -14.26 4.68
CA SER A 215 1.79 -13.15 3.79
C SER A 215 1.04 -13.61 2.52
N ILE A 216 1.43 -14.76 1.94
CA ILE A 216 0.68 -15.43 0.86
C ILE A 216 -0.74 -15.78 1.32
N ILE A 217 -0.91 -16.36 2.51
CA ILE A 217 -2.25 -16.69 2.99
C ILE A 217 -3.08 -15.42 3.18
N ILE A 218 -2.49 -14.35 3.74
CA ILE A 218 -3.15 -13.05 3.87
C ILE A 218 -3.60 -12.56 2.49
N SER A 219 -2.71 -12.54 1.49
CA SER A 219 -3.00 -12.06 0.12
C SER A 219 -4.15 -12.82 -0.57
N ASN A 220 -4.42 -14.05 -0.14
CA ASN A 220 -5.48 -14.90 -0.68
C ASN A 220 -6.79 -14.89 0.13
N LEU A 221 -6.87 -14.21 1.28
CA LEU A 221 -8.13 -14.01 2.02
C LEU A 221 -9.18 -13.29 1.16
N SER A 222 -10.46 -13.66 1.33
CA SER A 222 -11.55 -13.04 0.56
C SER A 222 -11.69 -11.54 0.82
N GLY A 223 -12.20 -10.82 -0.19
CA GLY A 223 -12.53 -9.40 -0.07
C GLY A 223 -13.61 -9.14 1.00
N SER A 224 -14.55 -10.08 1.13
CA SER A 224 -15.62 -10.02 2.13
C SER A 224 -15.10 -10.04 3.58
N LEU A 225 -14.17 -10.96 3.91
CA LEU A 225 -13.56 -11.06 5.23
C LEU A 225 -12.73 -9.81 5.54
N ARG A 226 -11.89 -9.39 4.59
CA ARG A 226 -11.03 -8.22 4.77
C ARG A 226 -11.81 -6.95 5.04
N SER A 227 -12.91 -6.75 4.31
CA SER A 227 -13.78 -5.58 4.49
C SER A 227 -14.45 -5.58 5.85
N ARG A 228 -14.92 -6.74 6.32
CA ARG A 228 -15.58 -6.90 7.63
C ARG A 228 -14.67 -6.51 8.80
N TYR A 229 -13.37 -6.79 8.69
CA TYR A 229 -12.41 -6.59 9.77
C TYR A 229 -11.41 -5.44 9.54
N LYS A 230 -11.64 -4.60 8.52
CA LYS A 230 -10.75 -3.49 8.17
C LYS A 230 -10.46 -2.55 9.35
N THR A 231 -11.47 -2.20 10.13
CA THR A 231 -11.35 -1.26 11.26
C THR A 231 -10.54 -1.82 12.42
N GLN A 232 -10.49 -3.14 12.59
CA GLN A 232 -9.70 -3.78 13.64
C GLN A 232 -8.19 -3.76 13.34
N LEU A 233 -7.80 -3.37 12.13
CA LEU A 233 -6.40 -3.21 11.76
C LEU A 233 -5.92 -1.75 11.85
N GLU A 234 -6.77 -0.74 11.96
CA GLU A 234 -6.31 0.66 11.98
C GLU A 234 -5.43 0.94 13.22
N PRO A 235 -4.21 1.50 13.08
CA PRO A 235 -3.68 2.26 11.93
C PRO A 235 -2.80 1.46 10.95
N LEU A 236 -2.84 0.13 11.00
CA LEU A 236 -2.29 -0.80 10.00
C LEU A 236 -3.35 -1.07 8.91
N SER A 237 -2.95 -1.87 7.91
CA SER A 237 -3.86 -2.38 6.89
C SER A 237 -3.53 -3.83 6.56
N TRP A 238 -4.46 -4.54 5.90
CA TRP A 238 -4.19 -5.87 5.35
C TRP A 238 -2.95 -5.89 4.45
N ILE A 239 -2.75 -4.81 3.67
CA ILE A 239 -1.60 -4.64 2.77
C ILE A 239 -0.29 -4.67 3.55
N THR A 240 -0.24 -4.10 4.76
CA THR A 240 0.95 -4.15 5.63
C THR A 240 1.34 -5.59 5.97
N LEU A 241 0.34 -6.46 6.24
CA LEU A 241 0.58 -7.86 6.54
C LEU A 241 0.96 -8.68 5.29
N GLU A 242 0.45 -8.31 4.11
CA GLU A 242 0.84 -8.90 2.83
C GLU A 242 2.28 -8.56 2.45
N GLN A 243 2.69 -7.32 2.70
CA GLN A 243 4.01 -6.83 2.32
C GLN A 243 5.12 -7.32 3.25
N LEU A 244 4.80 -7.83 4.44
CA LEU A 244 5.80 -8.31 5.41
C LEU A 244 6.66 -9.44 4.82
N GLY A 245 6.05 -10.36 4.07
CA GLY A 245 6.75 -11.44 3.36
C GLY A 245 7.76 -10.91 2.35
N GLY A 246 7.35 -9.92 1.55
CA GLY A 246 8.23 -9.29 0.57
C GLY A 246 9.34 -8.43 1.21
N ALA A 247 9.05 -7.74 2.32
CA ALA A 247 10.03 -6.95 3.06
C ALA A 247 11.13 -7.80 3.72
N THR A 248 10.83 -9.06 4.04
CA THR A 248 11.74 -10.01 4.71
C THR A 248 12.24 -11.13 3.79
N ALA A 249 11.85 -11.11 2.51
CA ALA A 249 12.27 -12.12 1.55
C ALA A 249 13.78 -12.03 1.30
N LYS A 250 14.41 -13.19 1.17
CA LYS A 250 15.83 -13.31 0.82
C LYS A 250 16.05 -12.78 -0.58
N THR A 251 16.95 -11.81 -0.74
CA THR A 251 17.37 -11.29 -2.04
C THR A 251 18.40 -12.22 -2.69
N THR A 252 18.50 -12.16 -4.02
CA THR A 252 19.49 -12.96 -4.75
C THR A 252 20.90 -12.42 -4.55
N PRO A 253 21.94 -13.25 -4.35
CA PRO A 253 23.31 -12.81 -4.05
C PRO A 253 24.01 -11.91 -5.10
N GLU A 254 23.40 -11.73 -6.27
CA GLU A 254 23.93 -10.98 -7.41
C GLU A 254 23.04 -9.80 -7.80
N MET A 255 22.20 -9.34 -6.88
CA MET A 255 21.33 -8.18 -7.07
C MET A 255 22.19 -6.96 -7.38
N VAL A 256 22.15 -6.50 -8.63
CA VAL A 256 22.89 -5.30 -9.05
C VAL A 256 21.99 -4.09 -8.87
N PHE A 257 22.41 -3.19 -7.98
CA PHE A 257 21.72 -1.94 -7.74
C PHE A 257 22.04 -0.94 -8.84
N HIS A 258 21.00 -0.54 -9.57
CA HIS A 258 21.07 0.56 -10.52
C HIS A 258 20.63 1.84 -9.84
N PHE A 259 21.55 2.78 -9.76
CA PHE A 259 21.30 4.08 -9.16
C PHE A 259 21.81 5.16 -10.11
N ALA A 260 20.87 5.98 -10.58
CA ALA A 260 21.17 7.08 -11.48
C ALA A 260 21.78 8.26 -10.71
N LEU A 261 22.94 8.73 -11.16
CA LEU A 261 23.61 9.90 -10.60
C LEU A 261 23.89 10.95 -11.66
N GLU A 262 23.68 12.20 -11.26
CA GLU A 262 24.13 13.36 -12.03
C GLU A 262 25.58 13.67 -11.66
N LYS A 263 26.51 12.83 -12.16
CA LYS A 263 27.95 13.06 -11.95
C LYS A 263 28.70 13.03 -13.26
N LYS A 264 29.58 14.03 -13.42
CA LYS A 264 30.59 14.00 -14.48
C LYS A 264 31.52 12.82 -14.20
N ILE A 265 31.95 12.12 -15.24
CA ILE A 265 32.90 11.00 -15.14
C ILE A 265 34.20 11.41 -14.39
N THR A 266 34.54 12.70 -14.41
CA THR A 266 35.70 13.28 -13.75
C THR A 266 35.50 13.62 -12.26
N ASP A 267 34.26 13.61 -11.75
CA ASP A 267 33.90 13.95 -10.36
C ASP A 267 33.02 12.86 -9.75
N LEU A 268 33.64 11.69 -9.57
CA LEU A 268 32.99 10.46 -9.06
C LEU A 268 32.86 10.47 -7.53
N ARG A 269 32.94 11.64 -6.87
CA ARG A 269 32.77 11.73 -5.43
C ARG A 269 31.29 11.67 -5.08
N PHE A 270 30.87 10.55 -4.52
CA PHE A 270 29.57 10.43 -3.85
C PHE A 270 29.46 11.38 -2.68
N ASP A 271 28.29 11.98 -2.49
CA ASP A 271 28.03 12.64 -1.22
C ASP A 271 27.84 11.59 -0.11
N ASP A 272 27.93 12.00 1.14
CA ASP A 272 27.88 11.07 2.28
C ASP A 272 26.52 10.36 2.39
N ALA A 273 25.45 10.96 1.87
CA ALA A 273 24.08 10.42 1.95
C ALA A 273 23.88 9.30 0.92
N GLU A 274 24.31 9.52 -0.32
CA GLU A 274 24.34 8.54 -1.40
C GLU A 274 25.19 7.34 -0.99
N ASN A 275 26.41 7.56 -0.51
CA ASN A 275 27.29 6.50 -0.01
C ASN A 275 26.64 5.67 1.09
N SER A 276 26.03 6.34 2.07
CA SER A 276 25.32 5.67 3.16
C SER A 276 24.19 4.79 2.63
N LEU A 277 23.40 5.26 1.66
CA LEU A 277 22.32 4.48 1.06
C LEU A 277 22.84 3.28 0.25
N PHE A 278 23.98 3.43 -0.42
CA PHE A 278 24.61 2.31 -1.15
C PHE A 278 25.05 1.19 -0.21
N LEU A 279 25.79 1.54 0.85
CA LEU A 279 26.25 0.58 1.85
C LEU A 279 25.07 -0.05 2.60
N GLU A 280 24.02 0.72 2.88
CA GLU A 280 22.79 0.18 3.48
C GLU A 280 22.14 -0.89 2.60
N ASN A 281 22.05 -0.64 1.29
CA ASN A 281 21.45 -1.60 0.36
C ASN A 281 22.35 -2.81 0.08
N SER A 282 23.68 -2.65 0.07
CA SER A 282 24.59 -3.81 -0.02
C SER A 282 24.46 -4.74 1.18
N ASP A 283 24.06 -4.19 2.33
CA ASP A 283 23.93 -4.90 3.61
C ASP A 283 22.45 -5.20 3.94
N ARG A 284 21.58 -5.19 2.92
CA ARG A 284 20.15 -5.39 3.09
C ARG A 284 19.83 -6.73 3.76
N GLU A 285 20.54 -7.80 3.39
CA GLU A 285 20.28 -9.12 3.97
C GLU A 285 20.54 -9.12 5.47
N GLU A 286 21.68 -8.58 5.90
CA GLU A 286 22.07 -8.47 7.30
C GLU A 286 21.13 -7.55 8.08
N LEU A 287 20.69 -6.44 7.48
CA LEU A 287 19.67 -5.59 8.08
C LEU A 287 18.35 -6.32 8.28
N VAL A 288 17.93 -7.17 7.33
CA VAL A 288 16.73 -8.00 7.48
C VAL A 288 16.94 -9.07 8.57
N GLU A 289 18.13 -9.67 8.66
CA GLU A 289 18.47 -10.64 9.72
C GLU A 289 18.36 -10.02 11.11
N GLU A 290 18.84 -8.77 11.29
CA GLU A 290 18.69 -8.01 12.53
C GLU A 290 17.25 -7.54 12.79
N ALA A 291 16.45 -7.36 11.73
CA ALA A 291 15.05 -6.94 11.83
C ALA A 291 14.07 -8.06 12.21
N ILE A 292 14.33 -9.29 11.78
CA ILE A 292 13.46 -10.44 12.01
C ILE A 292 13.12 -10.68 13.48
N PRO A 293 14.09 -10.61 14.44
CA PRO A 293 13.79 -10.73 15.86
C PRO A 293 12.68 -9.77 16.34
N SER A 294 12.57 -8.57 15.77
CA SER A 294 11.54 -7.59 16.15
C SER A 294 10.12 -8.02 15.77
N VAL A 295 9.95 -8.82 14.71
CA VAL A 295 8.66 -9.44 14.34
C VAL A 295 8.23 -10.45 15.40
N LEU A 296 9.19 -11.25 15.90
CA LEU A 296 8.91 -12.32 16.87
C LEU A 296 8.27 -11.79 18.17
N HIS A 297 8.64 -10.57 18.58
CA HIS A 297 8.07 -9.89 19.76
C HIS A 297 6.56 -9.61 19.62
N GLU A 298 6.04 -9.52 18.39
CA GLU A 298 4.64 -9.16 18.12
C GLU A 298 3.77 -10.36 17.71
N ILE A 299 4.35 -11.56 17.62
CA ILE A 299 3.63 -12.79 17.23
C ILE A 299 2.46 -13.10 18.16
N ASN A 300 2.59 -12.79 19.45
CA ASN A 300 1.51 -13.01 20.41
C ASN A 300 0.27 -12.17 20.08
N ALA A 301 0.46 -10.90 19.70
CA ALA A 301 -0.63 -10.02 19.33
C ALA A 301 -1.30 -10.50 18.02
N LEU A 302 -0.50 -10.91 17.03
CA LEU A 302 -0.97 -11.54 15.80
C LEU A 302 -1.80 -12.80 16.09
N ASN A 303 -1.31 -13.69 16.94
CA ASN A 303 -1.98 -14.95 17.29
C ASN A 303 -3.33 -14.69 17.96
N GLN A 304 -3.39 -13.76 18.92
CA GLN A 304 -4.64 -13.35 19.57
C GLN A 304 -5.64 -12.75 18.56
N PHE A 305 -5.17 -11.89 17.67
CA PHE A 305 -6.00 -11.28 16.63
C PHE A 305 -6.62 -12.34 15.70
N PHE A 306 -5.82 -13.20 15.07
CA PHE A 306 -6.35 -14.23 14.17
C PHE A 306 -7.21 -15.29 14.89
N ARG A 307 -6.95 -15.52 16.17
CA ARG A 307 -7.80 -16.39 17.00
C ARG A 307 -9.16 -15.75 17.25
N SER A 308 -9.22 -14.43 17.50
CA SER A 308 -10.48 -13.69 17.59
C SER A 308 -11.25 -13.78 16.28
N LEU A 309 -10.60 -13.50 15.14
CA LEU A 309 -11.22 -13.60 13.82
C LEU A 309 -11.80 -14.99 13.55
N LEU A 310 -11.01 -16.05 13.78
CA LEU A 310 -11.47 -17.42 13.58
C LEU A 310 -12.68 -17.75 14.49
N THR A 311 -12.66 -17.28 15.73
CA THR A 311 -13.78 -17.50 16.66
C THR A 311 -15.05 -16.83 16.15
N LYS A 312 -14.95 -15.62 15.61
CA LYS A 312 -16.08 -14.86 15.06
C LYS A 312 -16.63 -15.49 13.77
N GLU A 313 -15.76 -15.96 12.88
CA GLU A 313 -16.20 -16.68 11.68
C GLU A 313 -16.88 -18.01 11.99
N LEU A 314 -16.51 -18.68 13.10
CA LEU A 314 -17.15 -19.92 13.55
C LEU A 314 -18.40 -19.67 14.41
N LYS A 315 -18.48 -18.52 15.11
CA LYS A 315 -19.55 -18.16 16.06
C LYS A 315 -19.88 -16.66 15.95
N PRO A 316 -20.79 -16.26 15.04
CA PRO A 316 -21.08 -14.84 14.76
C PRO A 316 -21.77 -14.06 15.89
N GLU A 317 -22.25 -14.73 16.94
CA GLU A 317 -23.24 -14.19 17.89
C GLU A 317 -22.67 -13.27 19.00
N THR A 318 -21.37 -13.00 19.04
CA THR A 318 -20.78 -12.15 20.09
C THR A 318 -20.34 -10.79 19.55
N PRO A 319 -21.08 -9.70 19.85
CA PRO A 319 -20.61 -8.35 19.57
C PRO A 319 -19.52 -7.99 20.59
N THR A 320 -18.25 -8.20 20.24
CA THR A 320 -17.13 -7.63 20.98
C THR A 320 -16.55 -6.44 20.24
N VAL A 321 -16.44 -5.32 20.96
CA VAL A 321 -15.64 -4.17 20.56
C VAL A 321 -14.18 -4.55 20.75
N ASP A 322 -13.57 -5.13 19.73
CA ASP A 322 -12.15 -5.50 19.77
C ASP A 322 -11.29 -4.25 19.61
N LYS A 323 -10.26 -4.13 20.44
CA LYS A 323 -9.25 -3.08 20.27
C LYS A 323 -8.52 -3.30 18.96
N PRO A 324 -8.16 -2.23 18.23
CA PRO A 324 -7.37 -2.36 17.03
C PRO A 324 -6.01 -3.03 17.31
N LEU A 325 -5.55 -3.82 16.34
CA LEU A 325 -4.26 -4.48 16.39
C LEU A 325 -3.13 -3.47 16.21
N ILE A 326 -2.19 -3.45 17.15
CA ILE A 326 -1.03 -2.54 17.13
C ILE A 326 0.23 -3.38 16.97
N LEU A 327 0.94 -3.19 15.86
CA LEU A 327 2.19 -3.89 15.50
C LEU A 327 3.25 -2.86 15.07
N PRO A 328 3.80 -2.06 15.99
CA PRO A 328 4.80 -1.04 15.65
C PRO A 328 6.04 -1.60 14.92
N ASN A 329 6.55 -2.77 15.30
CA ASN A 329 7.75 -3.35 14.68
C ASN A 329 7.46 -3.87 13.26
N VAL A 330 6.35 -4.60 13.06
CA VAL A 330 5.93 -5.03 11.72
C VAL A 330 5.72 -3.82 10.81
N LYS A 331 5.11 -2.74 11.32
CA LYS A 331 4.94 -1.49 10.58
C LYS A 331 6.28 -0.84 10.23
N ALA A 332 7.21 -0.78 11.19
CA ALA A 332 8.54 -0.22 10.97
C ALA A 332 9.32 -0.99 9.89
N ILE A 333 9.34 -2.33 9.97
CA ILE A 333 10.02 -3.21 9.00
C ILE A 333 9.44 -3.03 7.60
N THR A 334 8.12 -3.18 7.47
CA THR A 334 7.44 -3.06 6.17
C THR A 334 7.66 -1.68 5.58
N ARG A 335 7.45 -0.62 6.37
CA ARG A 335 7.68 0.74 5.90
C ARG A 335 9.12 0.97 5.47
N TYR A 336 10.09 0.69 6.32
CA TYR A 336 11.50 1.01 6.09
C TYR A 336 12.04 0.33 4.83
N PHE A 337 11.87 -1.00 4.71
CA PHE A 337 12.41 -1.74 3.57
C PHE A 337 11.68 -1.46 2.26
N LEU A 338 10.39 -1.10 2.32
CA LEU A 338 9.64 -0.68 1.14
C LEU A 338 9.91 0.77 0.76
N GLU A 339 10.10 1.69 1.71
CA GLU A 339 10.43 3.09 1.45
C GLU A 339 11.75 3.19 0.69
N THR A 340 12.78 2.43 1.10
CA THR A 340 14.05 2.33 0.37
C THR A 340 13.83 1.81 -1.06
N LYS A 341 13.00 0.78 -1.23
CA LYS A 341 12.66 0.24 -2.56
C LYS A 341 11.93 1.30 -3.41
N TYR A 342 10.89 1.93 -2.86
CA TYR A 342 10.07 2.93 -3.56
C TYR A 342 10.86 4.18 -3.93
N LEU A 343 11.83 4.58 -3.11
CA LEU A 343 12.74 5.66 -3.44
C LEU A 343 13.60 5.30 -4.68
N ILE A 344 14.18 4.11 -4.69
CA ILE A 344 14.99 3.62 -5.82
C ILE A 344 14.13 3.51 -7.08
N ASP A 345 12.94 2.92 -6.96
CA ASP A 345 11.98 2.80 -8.06
C ASP A 345 11.59 4.20 -8.59
N LEU A 346 11.31 5.15 -7.69
CA LEU A 346 10.99 6.53 -8.06
C LEU A 346 12.15 7.17 -8.83
N LEU A 347 13.38 7.11 -8.30
CA LEU A 347 14.58 7.67 -8.95
C LEU A 347 14.78 7.09 -10.36
N ASN A 348 14.62 5.78 -10.52
CA ASN A 348 14.74 5.13 -11.83
C ASN A 348 13.57 5.49 -12.77
N LEU A 349 12.35 5.65 -12.23
CA LEU A 349 11.17 6.06 -12.97
C LEU A 349 11.18 7.52 -13.39
N VAL A 350 11.91 8.42 -12.74
CA VAL A 350 12.01 9.82 -13.17
C VAL A 350 13.25 10.06 -14.04
N ASN A 351 14.29 9.23 -13.92
CA ASN A 351 15.54 9.36 -14.67
C ASN A 351 15.66 8.42 -15.89
N TYR A 352 14.61 7.67 -16.24
CA TYR A 352 14.61 6.82 -17.45
C TYR A 352 15.62 5.65 -17.44
N THR A 353 16.04 5.17 -16.27
CA THR A 353 17.08 4.12 -16.14
C THR A 353 16.57 2.73 -15.78
N GLU A 354 15.28 2.58 -15.45
CA GLU A 354 14.69 1.28 -15.15
C GLU A 354 14.70 0.36 -16.38
N GLY A 355 15.06 -0.92 -16.18
CA GLY A 355 14.96 -1.97 -17.20
C GLY A 355 16.10 -2.03 -18.21
N GLU A 356 16.95 -0.99 -18.31
CA GLU A 356 18.05 -0.98 -19.27
C GLU A 356 19.00 -2.17 -19.07
N VAL A 357 19.21 -2.94 -20.14
CA VAL A 357 20.20 -4.02 -20.21
C VAL A 357 21.56 -3.38 -20.48
N TYR A 358 22.38 -3.24 -19.44
CA TYR A 358 23.72 -2.72 -19.59
C TYR A 358 24.69 -3.84 -19.93
N ASP A 359 25.59 -3.56 -20.86
CA ASP A 359 26.78 -4.37 -21.07
C ASP A 359 27.66 -4.25 -19.83
N LEU A 360 27.57 -5.24 -18.94
CA LEU A 360 28.27 -5.25 -17.65
C LEU A 360 29.78 -5.15 -17.81
N ASP A 361 30.32 -5.52 -18.97
CA ASP A 361 31.75 -5.44 -19.29
C ASP A 361 32.18 -4.00 -19.59
N LYS A 362 31.23 -3.08 -19.83
CA LYS A 362 31.46 -1.64 -20.06
C LYS A 362 31.06 -0.76 -18.89
N VAL A 363 30.42 -1.31 -17.86
CA VAL A 363 30.10 -0.57 -16.64
C VAL A 363 31.37 -0.53 -15.78
N ASN A 364 31.92 0.67 -15.57
CA ASN A 364 33.01 0.85 -14.63
C ASN A 364 32.54 0.48 -13.22
N THR A 365 32.87 -0.72 -12.75
CA THR A 365 32.84 -1.05 -11.33
C THR A 365 33.85 -0.14 -10.65
N LEU A 366 33.36 0.76 -9.80
CA LEU A 366 34.23 1.54 -8.94
C LEU A 366 34.90 0.57 -7.97
N SER A 367 36.21 0.37 -8.16
CA SER A 367 37.05 -0.45 -7.30
C SER A 367 37.05 0.13 -5.88
N GLY A 368 36.20 -0.44 -5.01
CA GLY A 368 36.03 -0.07 -3.60
C GLY A 368 34.68 -0.53 -3.04
N LEU A 369 33.59 -0.37 -3.79
CA LEU A 369 32.25 -0.74 -3.33
C LEU A 369 31.87 -2.14 -3.86
N SER A 370 32.11 -3.19 -3.06
CA SER A 370 31.72 -4.55 -3.41
C SER A 370 30.22 -4.65 -3.69
N GLY A 371 29.84 -5.11 -4.88
CA GLY A 371 28.43 -5.40 -5.24
C GLY A 371 27.64 -4.24 -5.86
N VAL A 372 28.19 -3.02 -5.94
CA VAL A 372 27.48 -1.86 -6.50
C VAL A 372 27.98 -1.57 -7.93
N LYS A 373 27.06 -1.52 -8.90
CA LYS A 373 27.35 -1.05 -10.27
C LYS A 373 26.63 0.26 -10.52
N VAL A 374 27.39 1.35 -10.57
CA VAL A 374 26.84 2.68 -10.82
C VAL A 374 26.76 2.93 -12.32
N LEU A 375 25.61 3.44 -12.75
CA LEU A 375 25.36 3.74 -14.15
C LEU A 375 25.50 5.24 -14.39
N PHE A 376 26.43 5.57 -15.28
CA PHE A 376 26.65 6.94 -15.69
C PHE A 376 25.91 7.21 -16.99
N THR A 377 25.04 8.21 -16.97
CA THR A 377 24.48 8.78 -18.19
C THR A 377 25.35 9.92 -18.69
N THR A 378 25.75 9.86 -19.96
CA THR A 378 26.38 10.99 -20.66
C THR A 378 25.36 11.86 -21.41
N LEU A 379 24.09 11.45 -21.45
CA LEU A 379 23.05 12.21 -22.14
C LEU A 379 22.63 13.43 -21.30
N PRO A 380 22.45 14.59 -21.95
CA PRO A 380 21.85 15.75 -21.31
C PRO A 380 20.45 15.44 -20.75
N PRO A 381 20.07 16.01 -19.59
CA PRO A 381 18.77 15.81 -18.94
C PRO A 381 17.57 15.92 -19.88
N GLU A 382 17.59 16.91 -20.77
CA GLU A 382 16.52 17.23 -21.70
C GLU A 382 16.19 16.11 -22.70
N VAL A 383 17.11 15.18 -22.94
CA VAL A 383 16.93 14.07 -23.89
C VAL A 383 17.01 12.70 -23.24
N GLN A 384 17.11 12.61 -21.91
CA GLN A 384 17.19 11.31 -21.22
C GLN A 384 15.98 10.42 -21.50
N TYR A 385 14.79 11.02 -21.62
CA TYR A 385 13.58 10.26 -21.90
C TYR A 385 13.61 9.50 -23.23
N ARG A 386 14.34 10.02 -24.22
CA ARG A 386 14.45 9.45 -25.58
C ARG A 386 15.18 8.11 -25.62
N ARG A 387 15.84 7.71 -24.52
CA ARG A 387 16.43 6.37 -24.39
C ARG A 387 15.39 5.28 -24.38
N ARG A 388 14.22 5.56 -23.80
CA ARG A 388 13.18 4.57 -23.55
C ARG A 388 11.88 4.88 -24.26
N ILE A 389 11.61 6.15 -24.56
CA ILE A 389 10.32 6.59 -25.07
C ILE A 389 10.50 7.52 -26.28
N ASP A 390 9.88 7.13 -27.39
CA ASP A 390 9.70 7.96 -28.58
C ASP A 390 8.29 8.57 -28.61
N LEU A 391 8.19 9.82 -28.15
CA LEU A 391 6.93 10.59 -28.12
C LEU A 391 6.40 10.98 -29.52
N SER A 392 7.14 10.70 -30.59
CA SER A 392 6.60 10.82 -31.95
C SER A 392 5.66 9.68 -32.32
N THR A 393 5.74 8.55 -31.59
CA THR A 393 4.88 7.39 -31.79
C THR A 393 3.74 7.38 -30.76
N LYS A 394 2.59 6.83 -31.15
CA LYS A 394 1.45 6.62 -30.25
C LYS A 394 1.80 5.67 -29.10
N ALA A 395 2.55 4.61 -29.39
CA ALA A 395 3.07 3.69 -28.39
C ALA A 395 3.93 4.42 -27.33
N GLY A 396 4.84 5.30 -27.75
CA GLY A 396 5.66 6.08 -26.82
C GLY A 396 4.85 7.04 -25.95
N GLN A 397 3.84 7.71 -26.52
CA GLN A 397 2.94 8.56 -25.73
C GLN A 397 2.17 7.76 -24.66
N HIS A 398 1.66 6.58 -25.01
CA HIS A 398 0.94 5.71 -24.08
C HIS A 398 1.88 5.11 -23.01
N ALA A 399 3.11 4.76 -23.39
CA ALA A 399 4.14 4.34 -22.46
C ALA A 399 4.48 5.44 -21.43
N LEU A 400 4.52 6.70 -21.85
CA LEU A 400 4.73 7.83 -20.95
C LEU A 400 3.56 7.97 -19.95
N LEU A 401 2.31 7.79 -20.38
CA LEU A 401 1.16 7.78 -19.47
C LEU A 401 1.23 6.64 -18.45
N ARG A 402 1.63 5.43 -18.86
CA ARG A 402 1.88 4.32 -17.92
C ARG A 402 2.90 4.73 -16.86
N ARG A 403 3.96 5.40 -17.28
CA ARG A 403 5.01 5.86 -16.37
C ARG A 403 4.49 6.84 -15.33
N PHE A 404 3.64 7.79 -15.73
CA PHE A 404 3.00 8.71 -14.78
C PHE A 404 2.06 7.99 -13.81
N GLN A 405 1.34 6.94 -14.26
CA GLN A 405 0.58 6.07 -13.35
C GLN A 405 1.49 5.42 -12.31
N ARG A 406 2.62 4.84 -12.73
CA ARG A 406 3.57 4.18 -11.82
C ARG A 406 4.20 5.15 -10.81
N ILE A 407 4.55 6.35 -11.26
CA ILE A 407 5.04 7.43 -10.36
C ILE A 407 3.96 7.79 -9.34
N GLY A 408 2.73 8.03 -9.78
CA GLY A 408 1.62 8.34 -8.86
C GLY A 408 1.30 7.19 -7.90
N GLU A 409 1.36 5.94 -8.36
CA GLU A 409 1.17 4.72 -7.55
C GLU A 409 2.18 4.65 -6.40
N LEU A 410 3.47 4.92 -6.66
CA LEU A 410 4.52 4.98 -5.63
C LEU A 410 4.25 6.06 -4.58
N LEU A 411 3.67 7.19 -5.00
CA LEU A 411 3.39 8.34 -4.15
C LEU A 411 2.07 8.22 -3.38
N THR A 412 1.22 7.22 -3.69
CA THR A 412 0.01 6.99 -2.90
C THR A 412 0.39 6.58 -1.47
N GLY A 413 -0.23 7.21 -0.45
CA GLY A 413 0.09 7.01 0.98
C GLY A 413 -0.14 5.60 1.54
N LYS A 414 -0.50 4.62 0.70
CA LYS A 414 -0.43 3.19 1.02
C LYS A 414 1.02 2.66 1.01
N LYS A 415 1.93 3.34 0.31
CA LYS A 415 3.30 2.89 0.03
C LYS A 415 4.34 3.65 0.87
N SER A 416 4.33 4.98 0.87
CA SER A 416 5.13 5.83 1.78
C SER A 416 4.63 7.28 1.71
N ASP A 417 4.67 8.02 2.81
CA ASP A 417 4.34 9.46 2.82
C ASP A 417 5.60 10.31 2.54
N PHE A 418 5.83 10.60 1.26
CA PHE A 418 6.95 11.44 0.82
C PHE A 418 6.79 12.92 1.20
N THR A 419 5.57 13.36 1.58
CA THR A 419 5.31 14.78 1.91
C THR A 419 6.03 15.21 3.18
N GLU A 420 6.36 14.27 4.07
CA GLU A 420 7.06 14.54 5.34
C GLU A 420 8.51 15.02 5.13
N PHE A 421 9.07 14.88 3.93
CA PHE A 421 10.48 15.18 3.65
C PHE A 421 10.68 16.40 2.75
N ASP A 422 9.69 16.78 1.93
CA ASP A 422 9.71 18.00 1.12
C ASP A 422 8.29 18.56 0.91
N GLU A 423 7.91 19.56 1.71
CA GLU A 423 6.60 20.22 1.63
C GLU A 423 6.44 21.13 0.40
N THR A 424 7.51 21.38 -0.36
CA THR A 424 7.51 22.28 -1.54
C THR A 424 7.08 21.58 -2.84
N ILE A 425 6.86 20.26 -2.80
CA ILE A 425 6.37 19.48 -3.93
C ILE A 425 4.88 19.22 -3.76
N ASP A 426 4.09 19.50 -4.80
CA ASP A 426 2.70 19.10 -4.83
C ASP A 426 2.56 17.61 -5.23
N PHE A 427 2.90 16.71 -4.31
CA PHE A 427 2.72 15.27 -4.52
C PHE A 427 1.26 14.90 -4.80
N ARG A 428 0.31 15.71 -4.33
CA ARG A 428 -1.12 15.49 -4.60
C ARG A 428 -1.44 15.69 -6.07
N ALA A 429 -0.79 16.64 -6.75
CA ALA A 429 -0.96 16.82 -8.19
C ALA A 429 -0.54 15.56 -8.99
N LEU A 430 0.57 14.91 -8.62
CA LEU A 430 1.02 13.65 -9.25
C LEU A 430 0.02 12.50 -9.00
N ILE A 431 -0.51 12.39 -7.78
CA ILE A 431 -1.55 11.41 -7.44
C ILE A 431 -2.83 11.69 -8.24
N THR A 432 -3.26 12.95 -8.34
CA THR A 432 -4.43 13.35 -9.12
C THR A 432 -4.24 13.08 -10.61
N LEU A 433 -3.05 13.30 -11.17
CA LEU A 433 -2.74 12.94 -12.54
C LEU A 433 -2.87 11.43 -12.74
N ARG A 434 -2.30 10.61 -11.85
CA ARG A 434 -2.49 9.15 -11.87
C ARG A 434 -3.96 8.77 -11.82
N ASP A 435 -4.74 9.34 -10.91
CA ASP A 435 -6.16 9.02 -10.74
C ASP A 435 -6.95 9.40 -12.02
N GLY A 436 -6.65 10.54 -12.64
CA GLY A 436 -7.24 10.95 -13.92
C GLY A 436 -6.86 10.04 -15.09
N ILE A 437 -5.61 9.56 -15.13
CA ILE A 437 -5.16 8.59 -16.14
C ILE A 437 -5.81 7.23 -15.90
N CYS A 438 -5.93 6.76 -14.66
CA CYS A 438 -6.53 5.45 -14.32
C CYS A 438 -8.06 5.43 -14.48
N HIS A 439 -8.74 6.52 -14.12
CA HIS A 439 -10.21 6.61 -14.09
C HIS A 439 -10.72 7.48 -15.25
N GLN A 440 -10.32 7.14 -16.48
CA GLN A 440 -10.81 7.83 -17.69
C GLN A 440 -12.31 7.60 -17.96
N ASP A 441 -12.91 6.65 -17.26
CA ASP A 441 -14.34 6.39 -17.27
C ASP A 441 -15.17 7.37 -16.41
N GLU A 442 -14.50 8.17 -15.58
CA GLU A 442 -15.11 9.17 -14.70
C GLU A 442 -15.07 10.58 -15.31
N GLY A 443 -16.13 11.35 -15.08
CA GLY A 443 -16.21 12.76 -15.51
C GLY A 443 -15.91 12.96 -17.00
N ASN A 444 -15.03 13.91 -17.29
CA ASN A 444 -14.48 14.19 -18.61
C ASN A 444 -12.97 13.84 -18.69
N ASN A 445 -12.50 12.90 -17.87
CA ASN A 445 -11.08 12.54 -17.77
C ASN A 445 -10.52 12.03 -19.09
N LYS A 446 -11.23 11.11 -19.79
CA LYS A 446 -10.80 10.64 -21.13
C LYS A 446 -10.54 11.79 -22.09
N PHE A 447 -11.42 12.79 -22.16
CA PHE A 447 -11.24 13.94 -23.03
C PHE A 447 -9.99 14.77 -22.68
N ILE A 448 -9.72 14.96 -21.39
CA ILE A 448 -8.53 15.70 -20.92
C ILE A 448 -7.25 14.93 -21.31
N ILE A 449 -7.23 13.61 -21.09
CA ILE A 449 -6.08 12.77 -21.46
C ILE A 449 -5.90 12.69 -22.98
N ASP A 450 -6.98 12.55 -23.76
CA ASP A 450 -6.93 12.56 -25.22
C ASP A 450 -6.39 13.89 -25.77
N ASN A 451 -6.66 15.02 -25.10
CA ASN A 451 -6.07 16.31 -25.46
C ASN A 451 -4.59 16.41 -25.09
N LEU A 452 -4.20 15.87 -23.93
CA LEU A 452 -2.79 15.79 -23.54
C LEU A 452 -1.98 14.96 -24.54
N LEU A 453 -2.51 13.82 -25.01
CA LEU A 453 -1.87 12.97 -26.02
C LEU A 453 -1.67 13.68 -27.38
N LYS A 454 -2.51 14.68 -27.69
CA LYS A 454 -2.36 15.52 -28.90
C LYS A 454 -1.35 16.65 -28.72
N ASP A 455 -1.10 17.08 -27.49
CA ASP A 455 -0.17 18.16 -27.15
C ASP A 455 1.24 17.62 -26.90
N LYS A 456 1.95 17.35 -28.00
CA LYS A 456 3.29 16.76 -27.96
C LYS A 456 4.30 17.64 -27.20
N ASP A 457 4.23 18.95 -27.37
CA ASP A 457 5.16 19.90 -26.74
C ASP A 457 4.99 19.91 -25.22
N LYS A 458 3.74 19.86 -24.74
CA LYS A 458 3.44 19.72 -23.31
C LYS A 458 3.93 18.38 -22.76
N LEU A 459 3.71 17.27 -23.47
CA LEU A 459 4.22 15.95 -23.06
C LEU A 459 5.75 15.91 -23.00
N GLU A 460 6.43 16.49 -24.00
CA GLU A 460 7.89 16.57 -24.04
C GLU A 460 8.43 17.44 -22.90
N THR A 461 7.77 18.56 -22.58
CA THR A 461 8.13 19.43 -21.46
C THR A 461 8.00 18.70 -20.11
N ILE A 462 6.90 17.96 -19.91
CA ILE A 462 6.70 17.16 -18.69
C ILE A 462 7.80 16.08 -18.59
N ALA A 463 8.02 15.32 -19.67
CA ALA A 463 8.97 14.20 -19.70
C ALA A 463 10.44 14.64 -19.52
N SER A 464 10.81 15.80 -20.04
CA SER A 464 12.18 16.32 -19.97
C SER A 464 12.42 17.19 -18.74
N VAL A 465 11.72 18.31 -18.62
CA VAL A 465 12.00 19.36 -17.62
C VAL A 465 11.40 19.01 -16.26
N GLU A 466 10.11 18.65 -16.21
CA GLU A 466 9.41 18.43 -14.93
C GLU A 466 9.85 17.14 -14.24
N MET A 467 10.01 16.04 -14.98
CA MET A 467 10.53 14.78 -14.44
C MET A 467 11.96 14.91 -13.93
N TYR A 468 12.81 15.64 -14.64
CA TYR A 468 14.17 15.89 -14.16
C TYR A 468 14.20 16.80 -12.93
N SER A 469 13.33 17.81 -12.86
CA SER A 469 13.15 18.59 -11.63
C SER A 469 12.70 17.71 -10.46
N LEU A 470 11.79 16.76 -10.70
CA LEU A 470 11.36 15.79 -9.70
C LEU A 470 12.51 14.87 -9.28
N PHE A 471 13.33 14.41 -10.22
CA PHE A 471 14.55 13.63 -9.94
C PHE A 471 15.50 14.34 -8.98
N LYS A 472 15.82 15.61 -9.24
CA LYS A 472 16.70 16.41 -8.37
C LYS A 472 16.16 16.51 -6.94
N ARG A 473 14.84 16.54 -6.77
CA ARG A 473 14.24 16.58 -5.43
C ARG A 473 14.15 15.21 -4.78
N ALA A 474 13.88 14.17 -5.56
CA ALA A 474 13.97 12.78 -5.08
C ALA A 474 15.39 12.44 -4.60
N GLN A 475 16.45 13.02 -5.18
CA GLN A 475 17.81 12.88 -4.63
C GLN A 475 17.95 13.54 -3.25
N LYS A 476 17.35 14.71 -3.02
CA LYS A 476 17.36 15.37 -1.70
C LYS A 476 16.65 14.53 -0.62
N PHE A 477 15.71 13.67 -1.00
CA PHE A 477 15.06 12.74 -0.07
C PHE A 477 16.07 11.84 0.63
N ILE A 478 17.16 11.43 -0.04
CA ILE A 478 18.19 10.55 0.52
C ILE A 478 18.84 11.21 1.73
N ALA A 479 19.21 12.49 1.59
CA ALA A 479 19.79 13.28 2.67
C ALA A 479 18.79 13.52 3.81
N SER A 480 17.51 13.79 3.49
CA SER A 480 16.46 13.94 4.51
C SER A 480 16.21 12.65 5.29
N ARG A 481 16.20 11.50 4.61
CA ARG A 481 16.06 10.17 5.21
C ARG A 481 17.23 9.86 6.15
N GLN A 482 18.46 10.16 5.73
CA GLN A 482 19.64 10.01 6.58
C GLN A 482 19.58 10.87 7.85
N LYS A 483 18.94 12.05 7.82
CA LYS A 483 18.73 12.85 9.03
C LYS A 483 17.76 12.21 10.02
N VAL A 484 16.78 11.44 9.53
CA VAL A 484 15.78 10.75 10.36
C VAL A 484 16.36 9.48 10.97
N TYR A 485 16.97 8.61 10.15
CA TYR A 485 17.45 7.31 10.60
C TYR A 485 18.92 7.29 11.06
N GLY A 486 19.70 8.31 10.69
CA GLY A 486 21.16 8.35 10.84
C GLY A 486 21.89 7.87 9.59
N ALA A 487 23.23 8.01 9.60
CA ALA A 487 24.09 7.47 8.56
C ALA A 487 24.40 5.99 8.83
N TYR A 488 24.25 5.15 7.81
CA TYR A 488 24.70 3.76 7.86
C TYR A 488 26.23 3.68 7.82
N LYS A 489 26.81 2.86 8.69
CA LYS A 489 28.26 2.72 8.87
C LYS A 489 28.68 1.24 8.97
N GLU A 490 28.15 0.40 8.08
CA GLU A 490 28.49 -1.04 8.02
C GLU A 490 28.29 -1.76 9.37
N ASN A 491 27.25 -1.36 10.11
CA ASN A 491 26.83 -1.97 11.38
C ASN A 491 25.31 -2.16 11.38
N PRO A 492 24.81 -3.28 10.83
CA PRO A 492 23.38 -3.55 10.70
C PRO A 492 22.62 -3.47 12.03
N LYS A 493 23.20 -4.01 13.10
CA LYS A 493 22.58 -4.10 14.42
C LYS A 493 22.31 -2.73 15.05
N GLU A 494 23.33 -1.87 15.11
CA GLU A 494 23.19 -0.52 15.68
C GLU A 494 22.28 0.36 14.83
N PHE A 495 22.41 0.24 13.50
CA PHE A 495 21.60 1.02 12.59
C PHE A 495 20.12 0.63 12.67
N TRP A 496 19.82 -0.67 12.69
CA TRP A 496 18.45 -1.13 12.84
C TRP A 496 17.81 -0.69 14.16
N ALA A 497 18.58 -0.68 15.27
CA ALA A 497 18.10 -0.13 16.54
C ALA A 497 17.75 1.37 16.44
N SER A 498 18.53 2.15 15.69
CA SER A 498 18.23 3.56 15.40
C SER A 498 16.93 3.71 14.59
N VAL A 499 16.78 2.91 13.53
CA VAL A 499 15.58 2.89 12.67
C VAL A 499 14.33 2.58 13.49
N LEU A 500 14.36 1.53 14.30
CA LEU A 500 13.25 1.14 15.17
C LEU A 500 12.85 2.26 16.11
N LYS A 501 13.84 2.91 16.75
CA LYS A 501 13.59 4.03 17.67
C LYS A 501 12.89 5.18 16.96
N ALA A 502 13.39 5.60 15.80
CA ALA A 502 12.79 6.69 15.01
C ALA A 502 11.34 6.37 14.58
N GLU A 503 11.07 5.14 14.13
CA GLU A 503 9.72 4.73 13.73
C GLU A 503 8.76 4.60 14.92
N GLN A 504 9.24 4.16 16.09
CA GLN A 504 8.44 4.11 17.32
C GLN A 504 8.07 5.52 17.81
N GLU A 505 9.01 6.45 17.83
CA GLU A 505 8.75 7.85 18.17
C GLU A 505 7.70 8.46 17.22
N ARG A 506 7.85 8.22 15.92
CA ARG A 506 6.89 8.66 14.90
C ARG A 506 5.50 8.07 15.10
N PHE A 507 5.42 6.78 15.41
CA PHE A 507 4.16 6.10 15.67
C PHE A 507 3.44 6.69 16.91
N GLN A 508 4.19 7.02 17.96
CA GLN A 508 3.65 7.67 19.16
C GLN A 508 3.08 9.05 18.84
N VAL A 509 3.84 9.89 18.12
CA VAL A 509 3.38 11.23 17.70
C VAL A 509 2.12 11.15 16.83
N ALA A 510 2.03 10.18 15.93
CA ALA A 510 0.85 9.97 15.10
C ALA A 510 -0.39 9.59 15.94
N GLN A 511 -0.22 8.76 16.97
CA GLN A 511 -1.30 8.40 17.89
C GLN A 511 -1.74 9.60 18.75
N GLU A 512 -0.82 10.43 19.22
CA GLU A 512 -1.13 11.65 19.97
C GLU A 512 -1.90 12.67 19.12
N LYS A 513 -1.47 12.88 17.87
CA LYS A 513 -2.20 13.72 16.90
C LYS A 513 -3.60 13.18 16.61
N ALA A 514 -3.79 11.87 16.57
CA ALA A 514 -5.11 11.27 16.40
C ALA A 514 -6.03 11.49 17.61
N LYS A 515 -5.49 11.39 18.83
CA LYS A 515 -6.23 11.65 20.08
C LYS A 515 -6.64 13.12 20.23
N SER A 516 -5.71 14.04 19.93
CA SER A 516 -5.98 15.49 20.04
C SER A 516 -7.08 16.01 19.10
N LYS A 517 -7.31 15.34 17.95
CA LYS A 517 -8.43 15.68 17.06
C LYS A 517 -9.81 15.28 17.60
N GLN A 518 -9.89 14.46 18.65
CA GLN A 518 -11.15 14.03 19.27
C GLN A 518 -11.55 14.86 20.48
N GLU A 519 -10.66 15.67 21.06
CA GLU A 519 -11.01 16.61 22.12
C GLU A 519 -11.65 17.87 21.51
N VAL A 520 -12.95 17.77 21.25
CA VAL A 520 -13.78 18.94 20.99
C VAL A 520 -13.81 19.77 22.27
N VAL A 521 -13.27 20.98 22.22
CA VAL A 521 -13.38 22.00 23.26
C VAL A 521 -14.87 22.16 23.62
N VAL A 522 -15.25 21.71 24.81
CA VAL A 522 -16.59 21.94 25.35
C VAL A 522 -16.69 23.43 25.67
N GLU A 523 -17.32 24.20 24.78
CA GLU A 523 -17.72 25.58 25.08
C GLU A 523 -18.61 25.58 26.34
N ALA A 524 -18.40 26.57 27.21
CA ALA A 524 -19.18 26.72 28.44
C ALA A 524 -20.69 26.72 28.12
N PRO A 525 -21.54 26.07 28.93
CA PRO A 525 -22.97 25.94 28.63
C PRO A 525 -23.61 27.33 28.55
N GLU A 526 -24.11 27.66 27.36
CA GLU A 526 -24.89 28.87 27.14
C GLU A 526 -26.34 28.62 27.59
N ARG A 527 -26.88 29.54 28.39
CA ARG A 527 -28.24 29.45 28.93
C ARG A 527 -29.28 29.40 27.79
N ARG A 528 -30.26 28.50 27.87
CA ARG A 528 -31.20 28.19 26.77
C ARG A 528 -32.39 29.12 26.66
N ILE A 529 -32.82 29.74 27.77
CA ILE A 529 -33.87 30.77 27.80
C ILE A 529 -33.49 31.94 28.71
N PRO A 530 -34.02 33.16 28.50
CA PRO A 530 -33.79 34.28 29.41
C PRO A 530 -34.31 33.99 30.83
N GLN A 531 -33.64 34.53 31.86
CA GLN A 531 -34.09 34.39 33.28
C GLN A 531 -35.55 34.84 33.46
N GLN A 532 -35.98 35.87 32.73
CA GLN A 532 -37.36 36.36 32.79
C GLN A 532 -38.39 35.32 32.34
N GLU A 533 -38.09 34.52 31.32
CA GLU A 533 -38.99 33.44 30.86
C GLU A 533 -38.94 32.23 31.82
N GLU A 534 -37.80 31.97 32.44
CA GLU A 534 -37.66 30.96 33.49
C GLU A 534 -38.50 31.31 34.73
N ASP A 535 -38.40 32.55 35.21
CA ASP A 535 -39.18 33.05 36.34
C ASP A 535 -40.70 33.01 36.00
N GLU A 536 -41.06 33.42 34.78
CA GLU A 536 -42.43 33.32 34.27
C GLU A 536 -42.93 31.86 34.27
N PHE A 537 -42.11 30.91 33.83
CA PHE A 537 -42.46 29.49 33.82
C PHE A 537 -42.78 28.96 35.22
N PHE A 538 -41.94 29.27 36.22
CA PHE A 538 -42.17 28.79 37.59
C PHE A 538 -43.35 29.48 38.28
N ILE A 539 -43.62 30.75 37.98
CA ILE A 539 -44.85 31.43 38.44
C ILE A 539 -46.09 30.74 37.86
N LEU A 540 -46.10 30.44 36.56
CA LEU A 540 -47.20 29.74 35.91
C LEU A 540 -47.37 28.31 36.45
N LEU A 541 -46.25 27.61 36.70
CA LEU A 541 -46.25 26.27 37.26
C LEU A 541 -46.89 26.24 38.66
N GLU A 542 -46.52 27.17 39.54
CA GLU A 542 -47.05 27.23 40.90
C GLU A 542 -48.54 27.62 40.91
N LEU A 543 -48.96 28.53 40.02
CA LEU A 543 -50.36 28.89 39.83
C LEU A 543 -51.20 27.68 39.40
N LEU A 544 -50.79 26.97 38.34
CA LEU A 544 -51.51 25.78 37.85
C LEU A 544 -51.48 24.61 38.85
N LYS A 545 -50.39 24.45 39.61
CA LYS A 545 -50.29 23.49 40.71
C LYS A 545 -51.28 23.79 41.83
N SER A 546 -51.41 25.05 42.24
CA SER A 546 -52.35 25.43 43.30
C SER A 546 -53.80 25.07 42.94
N GLU A 547 -54.17 25.20 41.66
CA GLU A 547 -55.47 24.78 41.14
C GLU A 547 -55.65 23.26 41.06
N LEU A 548 -54.59 22.51 40.72
CA LEU A 548 -54.63 21.04 40.77
C LEU A 548 -54.80 20.52 42.20
N LEU A 549 -54.19 21.18 43.19
CA LEU A 549 -54.32 20.82 44.60
C LEU A 549 -55.75 21.05 45.13
N LYS A 550 -56.43 22.13 44.71
CA LYS A 550 -57.86 22.35 45.01
C LYS A 550 -58.76 21.23 44.47
N GLN A 551 -58.33 20.56 43.41
CA GLN A 551 -59.01 19.41 42.82
C GLN A 551 -58.54 18.06 43.40
N MET A 552 -57.79 18.06 44.51
CA MET A 552 -57.20 16.89 45.15
C MET A 552 -56.30 16.03 44.24
N ILE A 553 -55.63 16.63 43.26
CA ILE A 553 -54.69 15.95 42.39
C ILE A 553 -53.25 16.25 42.86
N THR A 554 -52.54 15.22 43.31
CA THR A 554 -51.10 15.30 43.64
C THR A 554 -50.25 14.97 42.42
N ILE A 555 -49.22 15.78 42.16
CA ILE A 555 -48.23 15.55 41.09
C ILE A 555 -47.07 14.74 41.68
N PRO A 556 -46.82 13.49 41.24
CA PRO A 556 -45.65 12.73 41.66
C PRO A 556 -44.36 13.43 41.24
N ASN A 557 -43.33 13.36 42.07
CA ASN A 557 -41.95 13.81 41.76
C ASN A 557 -41.82 15.27 41.31
N LEU A 558 -42.67 16.17 41.83
CA LEU A 558 -42.68 17.59 41.46
C LEU A 558 -41.31 18.28 41.62
N GLN A 559 -40.57 17.96 42.68
CA GLN A 559 -39.26 18.57 42.93
C GLN A 559 -38.20 18.14 41.90
N GLU A 560 -38.26 16.89 41.45
CA GLU A 560 -37.38 16.37 40.39
C GLU A 560 -37.70 17.07 39.06
N MET A 561 -38.98 17.25 38.75
CA MET A 561 -39.41 17.98 37.55
C MET A 561 -38.95 19.44 37.56
N ILE A 562 -39.05 20.13 38.70
CA ILE A 562 -38.56 21.52 38.84
C ILE A 562 -37.06 21.57 38.58
N THR A 563 -36.29 20.64 39.16
CA THR A 563 -34.83 20.56 38.99
C THR A 563 -34.44 20.24 37.54
N GLU A 564 -35.16 19.31 36.89
CA GLU A 564 -34.98 18.96 35.48
C GLU A 564 -35.25 20.16 34.56
N CYS A 565 -36.27 20.98 34.86
CA CYS A 565 -36.54 22.21 34.12
C CYS A 565 -35.47 23.30 34.36
N GLN A 566 -35.00 23.49 35.59
CA GLN A 566 -33.95 24.48 35.92
C GLN A 566 -32.64 24.18 35.19
N THR A 567 -32.18 22.93 35.26
CA THR A 567 -30.97 22.45 34.58
C THR A 567 -31.12 22.41 33.05
N LEU A 568 -32.35 22.26 32.54
CA LEU A 568 -32.63 22.43 31.13
C LEU A 568 -32.50 23.90 30.70
N PHE A 569 -33.04 24.83 31.49
CA PHE A 569 -33.06 26.26 31.17
C PHE A 569 -31.67 26.89 31.27
N ASP A 570 -30.87 26.53 32.27
CA ASP A 570 -29.50 27.01 32.43
C ASP A 570 -28.50 26.42 31.42
N GLY A 571 -28.92 25.39 30.67
CA GLY A 571 -28.16 24.76 29.60
C GLY A 571 -27.24 23.63 30.04
N THR A 572 -27.25 23.26 31.33
CA THR A 572 -26.39 22.21 31.89
C THR A 572 -26.89 20.79 31.64
N ALA A 573 -28.19 20.58 31.42
CA ALA A 573 -28.78 19.28 31.11
C ALA A 573 -28.97 19.04 29.59
N GLU A 574 -29.05 17.77 29.16
CA GLU A 574 -29.34 17.41 27.77
C GLU A 574 -30.72 17.93 27.29
N ILE A 575 -30.92 18.05 25.98
CA ILE A 575 -32.20 18.47 25.40
C ILE A 575 -33.24 17.36 25.59
N LEU A 576 -34.36 17.66 26.27
CA LEU A 576 -35.43 16.69 26.51
C LEU A 576 -36.08 16.22 25.20
N SER A 577 -36.40 14.92 25.14
CA SER A 577 -37.18 14.36 24.04
C SER A 577 -38.62 14.86 24.03
N LYS A 578 -39.28 14.87 22.87
CA LYS A 578 -40.71 15.24 22.75
C LYS A 578 -41.61 14.40 23.66
N LYS A 579 -41.26 13.12 23.86
CA LYS A 579 -41.98 12.21 24.77
C LYS A 579 -41.87 12.70 26.21
N ARG A 580 -40.67 13.05 26.66
CA ARG A 580 -40.42 13.55 28.02
C ARG A 580 -41.11 14.89 28.28
N ILE A 581 -41.07 15.81 27.33
CA ILE A 581 -41.82 17.08 27.41
C ILE A 581 -43.32 16.82 27.56
N GLY A 582 -43.86 15.84 26.84
CA GLY A 582 -45.25 15.41 26.96
C GLY A 582 -45.59 14.89 28.35
N GLU A 583 -44.71 14.10 28.96
CA GLU A 583 -44.83 13.60 30.34
C GLU A 583 -44.83 14.76 31.36
N LEU A 584 -43.91 15.72 31.23
CA LEU A 584 -43.84 16.88 32.13
C LEU A 584 -45.10 17.76 32.06
N LEU A 585 -45.69 17.90 30.87
CA LEU A 585 -46.90 18.69 30.66
C LEU A 585 -48.20 17.90 30.87
N GLN A 586 -48.13 16.58 31.03
CA GLN A 586 -49.31 15.71 31.16
C GLN A 586 -50.20 16.07 32.36
N PRO A 587 -49.67 16.32 33.58
CA PRO A 587 -50.50 16.67 34.74
C PRO A 587 -51.36 17.92 34.50
N PHE A 588 -50.84 18.84 33.69
CA PHE A 588 -51.47 20.14 33.39
C PHE A 588 -52.35 20.10 32.14
N SER A 589 -52.38 18.98 31.40
CA SER A 589 -53.11 18.86 30.14
C SER A 589 -54.63 19.06 30.26
N LYS A 590 -55.19 18.90 31.47
CA LYS A 590 -56.60 19.15 31.77
C LYS A 590 -56.99 20.63 31.57
N PHE A 591 -56.04 21.56 31.65
CA PHE A 591 -56.30 22.98 31.48
C PHE A 591 -56.49 23.41 30.00
N LYS A 592 -56.30 22.51 29.03
CA LYS A 592 -56.38 22.78 27.57
C LYS A 592 -57.70 23.33 27.04
N LYS A 593 -58.76 23.40 27.88
CA LYS A 593 -60.09 23.93 27.53
C LYS A 593 -60.78 24.56 28.75
N THR A 594 -59.99 25.22 29.60
CA THR A 594 -60.47 25.86 30.84
C THR A 594 -60.09 27.34 30.83
N GLU A 595 -60.53 28.11 31.83
CA GLU A 595 -60.09 29.51 31.99
C GLU A 595 -58.55 29.66 32.10
N TYR A 596 -57.84 28.59 32.46
CA TYR A 596 -56.38 28.53 32.56
C TYR A 596 -55.66 28.10 31.25
N GLU A 597 -56.38 28.01 30.12
CA GLU A 597 -55.82 27.53 28.85
C GLU A 597 -54.65 28.41 28.36
N SER A 598 -54.76 29.73 28.54
CA SER A 598 -53.72 30.67 28.11
C SER A 598 -52.41 30.50 28.86
N GLN A 599 -52.49 30.25 30.17
CA GLN A 599 -51.38 30.02 31.08
C GLN A 599 -50.71 28.67 30.78
N TYR A 600 -51.51 27.61 30.55
CA TYR A 600 -50.99 26.31 30.13
C TYR A 600 -50.26 26.40 28.77
N LYS A 601 -50.84 27.10 27.79
CA LYS A 601 -50.21 27.29 26.47
C LYS A 601 -48.89 28.04 26.58
N ARG A 602 -48.83 29.09 27.42
CA ARG A 602 -47.60 29.87 27.64
C ARG A 602 -46.52 29.04 28.33
N MET A 603 -46.85 28.30 29.38
CA MET A 603 -45.94 27.39 30.06
C MET A 603 -45.37 26.31 29.11
N ALA A 604 -46.24 25.69 28.30
CA ALA A 604 -45.83 24.72 27.30
C ALA A 604 -44.93 25.34 26.20
N GLN A 605 -45.18 26.60 25.84
CA GLN A 605 -44.38 27.34 24.87
C GLN A 605 -42.97 27.63 25.38
N ILE A 606 -42.81 28.07 26.64
CA ILE A 606 -41.50 28.33 27.24
C ILE A 606 -40.66 27.03 27.26
N LEU A 607 -41.26 25.91 27.66
CA LEU A 607 -40.58 24.60 27.66
C LEU A 607 -40.22 24.13 26.23
N THR A 608 -41.05 24.46 25.25
CA THR A 608 -40.76 24.18 23.83
C THR A 608 -39.64 25.06 23.31
N ASN A 609 -39.56 26.32 23.72
CA ASN A 609 -38.49 27.24 23.33
C ASN A 609 -37.13 26.75 23.86
N ALA A 610 -37.07 26.35 25.15
CA ALA A 610 -35.86 25.83 25.78
C ALA A 610 -35.30 24.54 25.13
N THR A 611 -36.15 23.79 24.43
CA THR A 611 -35.75 22.56 23.71
C THR A 611 -35.58 22.77 22.21
N SER A 612 -35.93 23.95 21.69
CA SER A 612 -35.75 24.31 20.30
C SER A 612 -34.36 24.89 20.05
N LYS A 613 -33.66 24.46 18.99
CA LYS A 613 -32.33 25.01 18.66
C LYS A 613 -32.42 26.54 18.47
N PRO A 614 -31.46 27.34 18.95
CA PRO A 614 -31.40 28.76 18.61
C PRO A 614 -31.38 28.89 17.08
N ARG A 615 -32.35 29.65 16.55
CA ARG A 615 -32.47 29.88 15.10
C ARG A 615 -31.39 30.86 14.69
N THR A 616 -30.20 30.37 14.33
CA THR A 616 -29.29 31.14 13.48
C THR A 616 -30.05 31.61 12.25
N THR A 617 -30.06 32.92 12.03
CA THR A 617 -30.78 33.51 10.90
C THR A 617 -30.20 32.99 9.58
N ALA A 618 -30.98 33.02 8.50
CA ALA A 618 -30.47 32.59 7.19
C ALA A 618 -29.23 33.40 6.75
N VAL A 619 -29.17 34.66 7.19
CA VAL A 619 -28.06 35.60 6.94
C VAL A 619 -26.80 35.18 7.69
N GLU A 620 -26.89 34.86 8.99
CA GLU A 620 -25.73 34.38 9.78
C GLU A 620 -25.20 33.04 9.26
N ARG A 621 -26.08 32.13 8.84
CA ARG A 621 -25.67 30.87 8.20
C ARG A 621 -24.97 31.10 6.87
N GLN A 622 -25.39 32.09 6.10
CA GLN A 622 -24.76 32.44 4.83
C GLN A 622 -23.42 33.15 5.05
N GLN A 623 -23.32 34.05 6.04
CA GLN A 623 -22.07 34.71 6.43
C GLN A 623 -21.03 33.71 6.94
N LYS A 624 -21.42 32.79 7.83
CA LYS A 624 -20.52 31.74 8.33
C LYS A 624 -20.01 30.85 7.20
N ARG A 625 -20.87 30.45 6.26
CA ARG A 625 -20.47 29.71 5.05
C ARG A 625 -19.51 30.51 4.17
N LEU A 626 -19.75 31.80 3.98
CA LEU A 626 -18.88 32.67 3.18
C LEU A 626 -17.51 32.84 3.85
N GLN A 627 -17.50 32.99 5.18
CA GLN A 627 -16.27 33.06 5.97
C GLN A 627 -15.49 31.75 5.90
N GLU A 628 -16.14 30.60 6.10
CA GLU A 628 -15.51 29.27 5.96
C GLU A 628 -14.97 29.05 4.54
N GLN A 629 -15.69 29.48 3.50
CA GLN A 629 -15.23 29.43 2.11
C GLN A 629 -14.01 30.33 1.87
N ASN A 630 -14.01 31.56 2.40
CA ASN A 630 -12.89 32.48 2.29
C ASN A 630 -11.66 31.96 3.05
N GLU A 631 -11.84 31.45 4.26
CA GLU A 631 -10.76 30.83 5.05
C GLU A 631 -10.21 29.57 4.38
N ALA A 632 -11.07 28.76 3.75
CA ALA A 632 -10.64 27.59 2.97
C ALA A 632 -9.88 28.02 1.71
N ALA A 633 -10.34 29.06 1.01
CA ALA A 633 -9.66 29.61 -0.16
C ALA A 633 -8.31 30.22 0.20
N LEU A 634 -8.21 30.95 1.31
CA LEU A 634 -6.95 31.49 1.83
C LEU A 634 -5.97 30.38 2.21
N ARG A 635 -6.44 29.33 2.92
CA ARG A 635 -5.62 28.15 3.23
C ARG A 635 -5.13 27.43 1.98
N LYS A 636 -5.99 27.30 0.97
CA LYS A 636 -5.63 26.69 -0.32
C LYS A 636 -4.59 27.53 -1.07
N ALA A 637 -4.79 28.85 -1.15
CA ALA A 637 -3.87 29.76 -1.81
C ALA A 637 -2.50 29.80 -1.11
N ALA A 638 -2.48 29.85 0.23
CA ALA A 638 -1.26 29.78 1.02
C ALA A 638 -0.50 28.47 0.75
N ARG A 639 -1.21 27.34 0.73
CA ARG A 639 -0.61 26.04 0.40
C ARG A 639 -0.06 26.00 -1.03
N GLU A 640 -0.81 26.49 -2.01
CA GLU A 640 -0.38 26.53 -3.41
C GLU A 640 0.83 27.43 -3.65
N SER A 641 1.02 28.47 -2.83
CA SER A 641 2.16 29.38 -2.94
C SER A 641 3.52 28.78 -2.51
N ILE A 642 3.49 27.70 -1.73
CA ILE A 642 4.70 26.99 -1.26
C ILE A 642 5.24 26.06 -2.36
N PHE A 643 4.39 25.65 -3.31
CA PHE A 643 4.75 24.66 -4.32
C PHE A 643 5.61 25.26 -5.44
N ILE A 644 6.77 24.63 -5.65
CA ILE A 644 7.74 25.02 -6.67
C ILE A 644 7.72 23.98 -7.80
N GLY A 645 7.70 24.41 -9.07
CA GLY A 645 7.78 23.54 -10.25
C GLY A 645 6.57 22.61 -10.45
N LEU A 646 6.74 21.62 -11.35
CA LEU A 646 5.67 20.71 -11.82
C LEU A 646 4.45 21.46 -12.35
N ASP A 647 4.67 22.56 -13.07
CA ASP A 647 3.63 23.53 -13.38
C ASP A 647 2.57 22.96 -14.33
N HIS A 648 2.98 22.21 -15.36
CA HIS A 648 2.05 21.55 -16.28
C HIS A 648 1.33 20.38 -15.60
N ILE A 649 2.01 19.60 -14.76
CA ILE A 649 1.36 18.55 -13.96
C ILE A 649 0.31 19.14 -13.01
N ARG A 650 0.63 20.25 -12.33
CA ARG A 650 -0.31 20.96 -11.44
C ARG A 650 -1.49 21.53 -12.21
N GLU A 651 -1.24 22.09 -13.39
CA GLU A 651 -2.30 22.58 -14.27
C GLU A 651 -3.23 21.44 -14.69
N LEU A 652 -2.68 20.31 -15.14
CA LEU A 652 -3.45 19.11 -15.50
C LEU A 652 -4.26 18.58 -14.31
N ALA A 653 -3.65 18.51 -13.12
CA ALA A 653 -4.35 18.10 -11.91
C ALA A 653 -5.52 19.04 -11.58
N LYS A 654 -5.36 20.36 -11.75
CA LYS A 654 -6.45 21.33 -11.60
C LYS A 654 -7.57 21.10 -12.62
N GLN A 655 -7.23 20.78 -13.87
CA GLN A 655 -8.22 20.45 -14.90
C GLN A 655 -9.00 19.16 -14.57
N LEU A 656 -8.30 18.12 -14.09
CA LEU A 656 -8.92 16.84 -13.67
C LEU A 656 -9.83 16.98 -12.44
N MET A 657 -9.52 17.91 -11.53
CA MET A 657 -10.36 18.22 -10.36
C MET A 657 -11.52 19.17 -10.66
N ALA A 658 -11.58 19.76 -11.86
CA ALA A 658 -12.64 20.69 -12.22
C ALA A 658 -13.98 19.97 -12.37
N SER A 659 -15.08 20.72 -12.30
CA SER A 659 -16.41 20.14 -12.49
C SER A 659 -16.56 19.56 -13.90
N PRO A 660 -17.05 18.32 -14.06
CA PRO A 660 -17.14 17.68 -15.37
C PRO A 660 -18.02 18.45 -16.36
N VAL A 661 -17.53 18.62 -17.58
CA VAL A 661 -18.30 19.21 -18.68
C VAL A 661 -19.12 18.10 -19.35
N ARG A 662 -20.46 18.21 -19.31
CA ARG A 662 -21.40 17.17 -19.76
C ARG A 662 -21.15 16.67 -21.19
N GLU A 663 -20.78 17.55 -22.11
CA GLU A 663 -20.54 17.23 -23.52
C GLU A 663 -19.36 16.28 -23.73
N HIS A 664 -18.37 16.35 -22.84
CA HIS A 664 -17.13 15.56 -22.88
C HIS A 664 -17.21 14.30 -22.00
N MET A 665 -18.31 14.08 -21.30
CA MET A 665 -18.51 12.85 -20.52
C MET A 665 -18.79 11.66 -21.44
N LEU A 666 -18.33 10.48 -21.02
CA LEU A 666 -18.56 9.24 -21.77
C LEU A 666 -20.02 8.79 -21.62
N THR A 667 -20.75 8.78 -22.73
CA THR A 667 -22.03 8.06 -22.85
C THR A 667 -21.78 6.55 -22.84
N PRO A 668 -22.81 5.71 -22.60
CA PRO A 668 -22.65 4.26 -22.62
C PRO A 668 -21.97 3.72 -23.89
N LEU A 669 -22.39 4.21 -25.07
CA LEU A 669 -21.79 3.84 -26.35
C LEU A 669 -20.33 4.32 -26.47
N LYS A 670 -20.05 5.59 -26.13
CA LYS A 670 -18.68 6.14 -26.14
C LYS A 670 -17.74 5.36 -25.20
N ARG A 671 -18.26 4.79 -24.11
CA ARG A 671 -17.49 3.94 -23.18
C ARG A 671 -17.11 2.61 -23.81
N VAL A 672 -18.03 1.98 -24.55
CA VAL A 672 -17.72 0.76 -25.33
C VAL A 672 -16.72 1.09 -26.44
N ASP A 673 -16.84 2.24 -27.10
CA ASP A 673 -15.87 2.71 -28.08
C ASP A 673 -14.47 2.88 -27.48
N ALA A 674 -14.37 3.47 -26.28
CA ALA A 674 -13.09 3.63 -25.58
C ALA A 674 -12.45 2.27 -25.20
N ALA A 675 -13.26 1.29 -24.80
CA ALA A 675 -12.77 -0.07 -24.54
C ALA A 675 -12.26 -0.76 -25.83
N ILE A 676 -12.98 -0.60 -26.95
CA ILE A 676 -12.56 -1.11 -28.26
C ILE A 676 -11.28 -0.39 -28.73
N GLU A 677 -11.19 0.93 -28.54
CA GLU A 677 -10.02 1.74 -28.85
C GLU A 677 -8.77 1.20 -28.14
N ALA A 678 -8.86 0.93 -26.84
CA ALA A 678 -7.75 0.37 -26.06
C ALA A 678 -7.26 -0.98 -26.61
N LEU A 679 -8.17 -1.88 -27.00
CA LEU A 679 -7.84 -3.16 -27.62
C LEU A 679 -7.20 -3.00 -29.01
N ASN A 680 -7.75 -2.11 -29.83
CA ASN A 680 -7.20 -1.81 -31.15
C ASN A 680 -5.80 -1.21 -31.03
N ASN A 681 -5.54 -0.34 -30.05
CA ASN A 681 -4.20 0.19 -29.78
C ASN A 681 -3.22 -0.92 -29.41
N MET A 682 -3.61 -1.88 -28.54
CA MET A 682 -2.75 -3.01 -28.21
C MET A 682 -2.44 -3.87 -29.44
N GLN A 683 -3.43 -4.12 -30.29
CA GLN A 683 -3.24 -4.85 -31.54
C GLN A 683 -2.30 -4.08 -32.49
N GLU A 684 -2.53 -2.77 -32.68
CA GLU A 684 -1.71 -1.86 -33.49
C GLU A 684 -0.25 -1.91 -33.04
N PHE A 685 0.03 -1.77 -31.74
CA PHE A 685 1.40 -1.76 -31.22
C PHE A 685 2.12 -3.11 -31.40
N LEU A 686 1.41 -4.23 -31.25
CA LEU A 686 2.00 -5.55 -31.51
C LEU A 686 2.23 -5.80 -33.01
N VAL A 687 1.44 -5.18 -33.90
CA VAL A 687 1.68 -5.20 -35.35
C VAL A 687 2.91 -4.36 -35.69
N GLU A 688 3.01 -3.14 -35.15
CA GLU A 688 4.15 -2.24 -35.34
C GLU A 688 5.46 -2.87 -34.85
N ALA A 689 5.42 -3.60 -33.72
CA ALA A 689 6.55 -4.35 -33.19
C ALA A 689 6.88 -5.64 -33.97
N GLY A 690 6.08 -5.98 -34.98
CA GLY A 690 6.27 -7.16 -35.83
C GLY A 690 5.84 -8.49 -35.20
N TYR A 691 5.20 -8.48 -34.03
CA TYR A 691 4.74 -9.70 -33.37
C TYR A 691 3.42 -10.21 -33.96
N LEU A 692 2.44 -9.34 -34.20
CA LEU A 692 1.21 -9.71 -34.91
C LEU A 692 1.38 -9.42 -36.39
N VAL A 693 1.34 -10.47 -37.22
CA VAL A 693 1.42 -10.34 -38.68
C VAL A 693 0.02 -10.40 -39.29
N ILE A 694 -0.38 -9.33 -39.98
CA ILE A 694 -1.71 -9.21 -40.60
C ILE A 694 -1.93 -10.39 -41.58
N GLY A 695 -3.10 -11.02 -41.48
CA GLY A 695 -3.51 -12.13 -42.35
C GLY A 695 -3.15 -13.53 -41.85
N GLN A 696 -2.39 -13.66 -40.76
CA GLN A 696 -2.12 -14.97 -40.14
C GLN A 696 -3.32 -15.48 -39.32
N PRO A 697 -3.59 -16.80 -39.29
CA PRO A 697 -4.75 -17.39 -38.62
C PRO A 697 -4.57 -17.63 -37.11
N HIS A 698 -3.45 -17.20 -36.53
CA HIS A 698 -3.08 -17.46 -35.14
C HIS A 698 -3.93 -16.63 -34.17
N LYS A 699 -4.45 -17.26 -33.11
CA LYS A 699 -5.37 -16.63 -32.14
C LYS A 699 -4.95 -16.75 -30.67
N ASN A 700 -3.89 -17.50 -30.37
CA ASN A 700 -3.41 -17.69 -29.00
C ASN A 700 -1.90 -17.56 -28.92
N LEU A 701 -1.39 -17.30 -27.72
CA LEU A 701 0.03 -17.04 -27.48
C LEU A 701 0.91 -18.17 -28.03
N LYS A 702 0.60 -19.43 -27.69
CA LYS A 702 1.38 -20.60 -28.12
C LYS A 702 1.50 -20.70 -29.65
N SER A 703 0.44 -20.38 -30.39
CA SER A 703 0.45 -20.40 -31.85
C SER A 703 1.30 -19.29 -32.46
N TRP A 704 1.29 -18.11 -31.85
CA TRP A 704 2.12 -16.97 -32.26
C TRP A 704 3.60 -17.17 -31.91
N ASP A 705 3.91 -17.64 -30.69
CA ASP A 705 5.28 -17.93 -30.28
C ASP A 705 5.90 -19.02 -31.18
N LEU A 706 5.13 -20.06 -31.54
CA LEU A 706 5.60 -21.10 -32.46
C LEU A 706 5.85 -20.55 -33.88
N TYR A 707 5.05 -19.61 -34.34
CA TYR A 707 5.25 -18.93 -35.61
C TYR A 707 6.59 -18.16 -35.60
N HIS A 708 6.83 -17.34 -34.57
CA HIS A 708 8.07 -16.58 -34.44
C HIS A 708 9.29 -17.46 -34.26
N ALA A 709 9.20 -18.50 -33.43
CA ALA A 709 10.30 -19.46 -33.24
C ALA A 709 10.73 -20.11 -34.57
N ARG A 710 9.78 -20.39 -35.48
CA ARG A 710 10.08 -20.93 -36.81
C ARG A 710 10.73 -19.92 -37.76
N GLN A 711 10.48 -18.63 -37.55
CA GLN A 711 11.06 -17.53 -38.32
C GLN A 711 12.35 -16.98 -37.69
N GLY A 712 12.84 -17.58 -36.60
CA GLY A 712 13.99 -17.08 -35.84
C GLY A 712 13.71 -15.80 -35.04
N GLY A 713 12.44 -15.45 -34.85
CA GLY A 713 11.99 -14.32 -34.03
C GLY A 713 11.89 -14.67 -32.54
N ALA A 714 11.81 -13.62 -31.71
CA ALA A 714 11.59 -13.75 -30.27
C ALA A 714 10.14 -14.12 -29.94
N ASP A 715 9.94 -14.87 -28.86
CA ASP A 715 8.61 -15.05 -28.26
C ASP A 715 8.10 -13.73 -27.65
N LEU A 716 6.80 -13.63 -27.32
CA LEU A 716 6.24 -12.37 -26.83
C LEU A 716 6.90 -11.91 -25.53
N VAL A 717 7.22 -12.83 -24.62
CA VAL A 717 7.81 -12.48 -23.33
C VAL A 717 9.19 -11.84 -23.55
N GLN A 718 10.03 -12.44 -24.38
CA GLN A 718 11.34 -11.89 -24.75
C GLN A 718 11.23 -10.55 -25.45
N LEU A 719 10.21 -10.37 -26.31
CA LEU A 719 9.96 -9.09 -26.97
C LEU A 719 9.58 -7.99 -25.97
N LEU A 720 8.67 -8.27 -25.02
CA LEU A 720 8.26 -7.29 -24.00
C LEU A 720 9.40 -6.93 -23.04
N VAL A 721 10.28 -7.89 -22.73
CA VAL A 721 11.47 -7.65 -21.91
C VAL A 721 12.48 -6.75 -22.62
N SER A 722 12.68 -6.94 -23.93
CA SER A 722 13.65 -6.16 -24.71
C SER A 722 13.10 -4.82 -25.22
N ASN A 723 11.78 -4.66 -25.29
CA ASN A 723 11.11 -3.43 -25.72
C ASN A 723 10.19 -2.87 -24.62
N HIS A 724 10.77 -2.10 -23.71
CA HIS A 724 10.04 -1.50 -22.59
C HIS A 724 8.94 -0.54 -23.03
N GLN A 725 9.13 0.21 -24.12
CA GLN A 725 8.10 1.11 -24.66
C GLN A 725 6.84 0.32 -25.01
N LEU A 726 7.01 -0.82 -25.70
CA LEU A 726 5.89 -1.70 -26.04
C LEU A 726 5.23 -2.27 -24.78
N SER A 727 6.01 -2.76 -23.82
CA SER A 727 5.48 -3.31 -22.55
C SER A 727 4.63 -2.28 -21.80
N ASP A 728 5.18 -1.08 -21.57
CA ASP A 728 4.49 0.00 -20.85
C ASP A 728 3.23 0.47 -21.61
N ALA A 729 3.29 0.56 -22.94
CA ALA A 729 2.16 0.95 -23.77
C ALA A 729 1.02 -0.09 -23.74
N LEU A 730 1.35 -1.38 -23.74
CA LEU A 730 0.37 -2.46 -23.62
C LEU A 730 -0.28 -2.49 -22.24
N GLU A 731 0.52 -2.36 -21.16
CA GLU A 731 -0.01 -2.28 -19.80
C GLU A 731 -0.97 -1.10 -19.61
N TYR A 732 -0.63 0.08 -20.14
CA TYR A 732 -1.51 1.25 -20.09
C TYR A 732 -2.88 0.94 -20.72
N ASN A 733 -2.88 0.45 -21.97
CA ASN A 733 -4.14 0.17 -22.67
C ASN A 733 -4.91 -0.99 -22.02
N ALA A 734 -4.24 -2.02 -21.53
CA ALA A 734 -4.88 -3.09 -20.79
C ALA A 734 -5.55 -2.55 -19.50
N GLY A 735 -4.87 -1.67 -18.76
CA GLY A 735 -5.45 -0.99 -17.60
C GLY A 735 -6.69 -0.16 -17.95
N GLN A 736 -6.63 0.66 -19.01
CA GLN A 736 -7.78 1.46 -19.47
C GLN A 736 -8.96 0.60 -19.91
N LEU A 737 -8.69 -0.46 -20.68
CA LEU A 737 -9.69 -1.43 -21.09
C LEU A 737 -10.43 -1.97 -19.85
N LEU A 738 -9.68 -2.55 -18.91
CA LEU A 738 -10.24 -3.19 -17.73
C LEU A 738 -11.05 -2.21 -16.87
N GLN A 739 -10.61 -0.96 -16.75
CA GLN A 739 -11.40 0.11 -16.09
C GLN A 739 -12.76 0.32 -16.75
N HIS A 740 -12.82 0.39 -18.09
CA HIS A 740 -14.10 0.57 -18.79
C HIS A 740 -15.04 -0.63 -18.64
N LEU A 741 -14.50 -1.86 -18.59
CA LEU A 741 -15.29 -3.08 -18.43
C LEU A 741 -16.07 -3.12 -17.10
N ASP A 742 -15.56 -2.47 -16.05
CA ASP A 742 -16.22 -2.39 -14.74
C ASP A 742 -17.64 -1.83 -14.83
N THR A 743 -17.87 -0.91 -15.77
CA THR A 743 -19.19 -0.34 -16.03
C THR A 743 -19.92 -1.09 -17.14
N ILE A 744 -19.22 -1.45 -18.22
CA ILE A 744 -19.83 -2.11 -19.39
C ILE A 744 -20.54 -3.41 -19.00
N LYS A 745 -19.98 -4.17 -18.04
CA LYS A 745 -20.61 -5.40 -17.54
C LYS A 745 -22.05 -5.20 -17.03
N GLY A 746 -22.40 -3.99 -16.59
CA GLY A 746 -23.73 -3.65 -16.08
C GLY A 746 -24.74 -3.32 -17.18
N TYR A 747 -24.32 -3.19 -18.44
CA TYR A 747 -25.23 -2.90 -19.55
C TYR A 747 -26.03 -4.14 -19.94
N ALA A 748 -27.31 -3.95 -20.30
CA ALA A 748 -28.19 -5.05 -20.70
C ALA A 748 -27.60 -5.86 -21.86
N GLU A 749 -26.99 -5.17 -22.82
CA GLU A 749 -26.34 -5.74 -24.00
C GLU A 749 -25.10 -6.59 -23.68
N ALA A 750 -24.46 -6.37 -22.53
CA ALA A 750 -23.26 -7.10 -22.12
C ALA A 750 -23.56 -8.45 -21.45
N HIS A 751 -24.82 -8.74 -21.09
CA HIS A 751 -25.19 -9.97 -20.36
C HIS A 751 -24.99 -11.25 -21.18
N SER A 752 -24.91 -11.16 -22.51
CA SER A 752 -24.60 -12.30 -23.37
C SER A 752 -23.10 -12.64 -23.43
N SER A 753 -22.21 -11.74 -22.98
CA SER A 753 -20.77 -12.01 -22.96
C SER A 753 -20.42 -12.86 -21.74
N LYS A 754 -19.87 -14.05 -21.97
CA LYS A 754 -19.39 -14.94 -20.90
C LYS A 754 -18.21 -14.34 -20.15
N GLN A 755 -17.35 -13.58 -20.85
CA GLN A 755 -16.19 -12.94 -20.25
C GLN A 755 -16.58 -11.83 -19.27
N LEU A 756 -17.63 -11.06 -19.58
CA LEU A 756 -18.11 -9.98 -18.71
C LEU A 756 -19.05 -10.43 -17.59
N THR A 757 -19.64 -11.63 -17.70
CA THR A 757 -20.55 -12.18 -16.69
C THR A 757 -19.84 -13.17 -15.77
N VAL A 758 -19.31 -14.27 -16.30
CA VAL A 758 -18.70 -15.36 -15.53
C VAL A 758 -17.21 -15.14 -15.33
N GLY A 759 -16.50 -14.61 -16.34
CA GLY A 759 -15.05 -14.43 -16.33
C GLY A 759 -14.54 -13.13 -15.67
N TYR A 760 -15.43 -12.25 -15.22
CA TYR A 760 -15.06 -10.87 -14.89
C TYR A 760 -14.11 -10.75 -13.68
N GLU A 761 -14.17 -11.64 -12.70
CA GLU A 761 -13.24 -11.59 -11.56
C GLU A 761 -11.78 -11.82 -11.98
N ALA A 762 -11.54 -12.65 -13.00
CA ALA A 762 -10.20 -12.82 -13.57
C ALA A 762 -9.69 -11.53 -14.23
N LEU A 763 -10.57 -10.80 -14.91
CA LEU A 763 -10.28 -9.47 -15.49
C LEU A 763 -9.98 -8.44 -14.40
N ARG A 764 -10.75 -8.47 -13.30
CA ARG A 764 -10.51 -7.61 -12.13
C ARG A 764 -9.16 -7.92 -11.46
N ASN A 765 -8.81 -9.19 -11.32
CA ASN A 765 -7.53 -9.61 -10.76
C ASN A 765 -6.36 -9.17 -11.65
N LEU A 766 -6.49 -9.29 -12.97
CA LEU A 766 -5.51 -8.77 -13.93
C LEU A 766 -5.33 -7.25 -13.80
N ARG A 767 -6.42 -6.50 -13.62
CA ARG A 767 -6.36 -5.06 -13.40
C ARG A 767 -5.57 -4.71 -12.14
N ASN A 768 -5.88 -5.38 -11.03
CA ASN A 768 -5.15 -5.19 -9.78
C ASN A 768 -3.66 -5.53 -9.94
N TYR A 769 -3.34 -6.58 -10.70
CA TYR A 769 -1.96 -6.96 -11.00
C TYR A 769 -1.22 -5.87 -11.80
N ILE A 770 -1.86 -5.30 -12.83
CA ILE A 770 -1.26 -4.19 -13.62
C ILE A 770 -1.06 -2.94 -12.75
N GLU A 771 -2.04 -2.55 -11.93
CA GLU A 771 -1.98 -1.31 -11.14
C GLU A 771 -1.10 -1.42 -9.89
N HIS A 772 -0.94 -2.61 -9.32
CA HIS A 772 -0.34 -2.76 -7.99
C HIS A 772 0.78 -3.79 -7.92
N GLY A 773 0.99 -4.58 -8.97
CA GLY A 773 1.90 -5.71 -8.95
C GLY A 773 1.41 -6.88 -8.11
N ASP A 774 2.24 -7.92 -8.01
CA ASP A 774 2.13 -8.88 -6.90
C ASP A 774 3.16 -8.51 -5.83
N PRO A 775 2.71 -8.09 -4.62
CA PRO A 775 3.59 -7.67 -3.52
C PRO A 775 4.64 -8.70 -3.11
N LEU A 776 4.45 -9.98 -3.43
CA LEU A 776 5.29 -11.09 -3.02
C LEU A 776 6.31 -11.49 -4.09
N THR A 777 5.98 -11.33 -5.37
CA THR A 777 6.89 -11.64 -6.49
C THR A 777 7.75 -10.44 -6.87
N GLU A 778 7.22 -9.22 -6.86
CA GLU A 778 7.97 -8.02 -7.27
C GLU A 778 9.06 -7.62 -6.26
N THR A 779 8.99 -8.07 -5.01
CA THR A 779 10.08 -7.86 -4.04
C THR A 779 11.34 -8.67 -4.36
N GLN A 780 11.24 -9.66 -5.26
CA GLN A 780 12.35 -10.52 -5.68
C GLN A 780 12.92 -10.16 -7.05
N GLU A 781 12.31 -9.21 -7.77
CA GLU A 781 12.55 -9.03 -9.21
C GLU A 781 13.71 -8.10 -9.62
N ILE A 782 14.47 -7.50 -8.70
CA ILE A 782 15.62 -6.67 -9.12
C ILE A 782 16.88 -7.53 -9.32
N ASN A 783 16.76 -8.62 -10.06
CA ASN A 783 17.92 -9.26 -10.66
C ASN A 783 17.93 -8.95 -12.17
N LEU A 784 18.25 -7.69 -12.48
CA LEU A 784 18.37 -7.17 -13.86
C LEU A 784 19.54 -7.82 -14.63
N ASN A 785 20.35 -8.64 -13.96
CA ASN A 785 21.51 -9.31 -14.53
C ASN A 785 21.40 -10.82 -14.35
N LYS A 786 20.47 -11.47 -15.05
CA LYS A 786 20.65 -12.82 -15.64
C LYS A 786 19.38 -13.29 -16.34
N ASN A 787 19.58 -14.15 -17.33
CA ASN A 787 18.60 -15.11 -17.86
C ASN A 787 18.15 -16.12 -16.77
N SER A 788 17.79 -15.64 -15.57
CA SER A 788 17.18 -16.48 -14.54
C SER A 788 15.75 -16.80 -14.98
N PRO A 789 15.26 -18.04 -14.79
CA PRO A 789 13.85 -18.38 -15.00
C PRO A 789 12.88 -17.46 -14.24
N SER A 790 13.34 -16.78 -13.18
CA SER A 790 12.58 -15.81 -12.36
C SER A 790 12.62 -14.36 -12.84
N ALA A 791 13.50 -13.96 -13.78
CA ALA A 791 13.77 -12.55 -14.08
C ALA A 791 12.65 -11.80 -14.85
N PHE A 792 11.59 -12.49 -15.27
CA PHE A 792 10.53 -11.95 -16.13
C PHE A 792 9.15 -12.46 -15.71
N GLN A 793 8.90 -12.65 -14.40
CA GLN A 793 7.61 -13.21 -13.96
C GLN A 793 6.46 -12.28 -14.36
N HIS A 794 6.65 -10.96 -14.26
CA HIS A 794 5.67 -9.97 -14.71
C HIS A 794 5.23 -10.15 -16.17
N GLN A 795 6.19 -10.15 -17.11
CA GLN A 795 5.88 -10.33 -18.52
C GLN A 795 5.34 -11.72 -18.84
N LYS A 796 5.75 -12.77 -18.12
CA LYS A 796 5.21 -14.13 -18.28
C LYS A 796 3.74 -14.23 -17.88
N VAL A 797 3.29 -13.45 -16.90
CA VAL A 797 1.88 -13.37 -16.49
C VAL A 797 1.08 -12.51 -17.47
N LEU A 798 1.64 -11.38 -17.92
CA LEU A 798 0.95 -10.43 -18.79
C LEU A 798 0.79 -10.90 -20.24
N ALA A 799 1.83 -11.46 -20.85
CA ALA A 799 1.84 -11.80 -22.27
C ALA A 799 0.67 -12.70 -22.71
N PRO A 800 0.34 -13.81 -22.00
CA PRO A 800 -0.83 -14.62 -22.34
C PRO A 800 -2.13 -13.84 -22.26
N LYS A 801 -2.27 -12.99 -21.23
CA LYS A 801 -3.49 -12.23 -20.95
C LYS A 801 -3.74 -11.13 -21.99
N ILE A 802 -2.69 -10.46 -22.46
CA ILE A 802 -2.80 -9.47 -23.54
C ILE A 802 -3.35 -10.11 -24.82
N ILE A 803 -2.82 -11.29 -25.19
CA ILE A 803 -3.30 -12.01 -26.39
C ILE A 803 -4.75 -12.49 -26.20
N GLU A 804 -5.11 -13.01 -25.03
CA GLU A 804 -6.48 -13.41 -24.68
C GLU A 804 -7.46 -12.23 -24.81
N LEU A 805 -7.10 -11.06 -24.25
CA LEU A 805 -7.92 -9.84 -24.35
C LEU A 805 -8.17 -9.45 -25.83
N ILE A 806 -7.13 -9.45 -26.67
CA ILE A 806 -7.26 -9.06 -28.08
C ILE A 806 -8.16 -10.02 -28.86
N PHE A 807 -7.95 -11.34 -28.74
CA PHE A 807 -8.63 -12.31 -29.60
C PHE A 807 -9.96 -12.83 -29.04
N GLU A 808 -10.20 -12.76 -27.74
CA GLU A 808 -11.43 -13.24 -27.11
C GLU A 808 -12.40 -12.12 -26.73
N LEU A 809 -11.91 -10.98 -26.20
CA LEU A 809 -12.78 -9.92 -25.70
C LEU A 809 -13.16 -8.88 -26.77
N LEU A 810 -12.27 -8.57 -27.72
CA LEU A 810 -12.58 -7.62 -28.80
C LEU A 810 -13.81 -8.02 -29.64
N PRO A 811 -13.98 -9.30 -30.06
CA PRO A 811 -15.19 -9.71 -30.78
C PRO A 811 -16.47 -9.52 -29.97
N ASP A 812 -16.43 -9.80 -28.66
CA ASP A 812 -17.56 -9.63 -27.75
C ASP A 812 -17.96 -8.15 -27.63
N LEU A 813 -16.99 -7.24 -27.46
CA LEU A 813 -17.26 -5.81 -27.38
C LEU A 813 -17.81 -5.24 -28.69
N LEU A 814 -17.31 -5.69 -29.84
CA LEU A 814 -17.86 -5.32 -31.15
C LEU A 814 -19.31 -5.78 -31.31
N GLN A 815 -19.66 -6.96 -30.78
CA GLN A 815 -21.03 -7.45 -30.80
C GLN A 815 -21.93 -6.61 -29.87
N ILE A 816 -21.48 -6.30 -28.65
CA ILE A 816 -22.19 -5.42 -27.71
C ILE A 816 -22.46 -4.05 -28.37
N LYS A 817 -21.43 -3.45 -28.97
CA LYS A 817 -21.55 -2.17 -29.69
C LYS A 817 -22.64 -2.22 -30.76
N LYS A 818 -22.63 -3.24 -31.62
CA LYS A 818 -23.63 -3.40 -32.69
C LYS A 818 -25.05 -3.50 -32.14
N VAL A 819 -25.24 -4.22 -31.03
CA VAL A 819 -26.56 -4.34 -30.38
C VAL A 819 -27.00 -2.98 -29.81
N MET A 820 -26.10 -2.24 -29.13
CA MET A 820 -26.39 -0.91 -28.61
C MET A 820 -26.75 0.09 -29.71
N GLU A 821 -25.98 0.13 -30.81
CA GLU A 821 -26.27 0.98 -31.97
C GLU A 821 -27.63 0.66 -32.60
N ARG A 822 -27.96 -0.63 -32.73
CA ARG A 822 -29.27 -1.08 -33.20
C ARG A 822 -30.39 -0.62 -32.26
N ASN A 823 -30.23 -0.77 -30.95
CA ASN A 823 -31.20 -0.35 -29.95
C ASN A 823 -31.42 1.17 -29.98
N GLN A 824 -30.34 1.94 -30.11
CA GLN A 824 -30.40 3.39 -30.21
C GLN A 824 -31.11 3.83 -31.49
N ALA A 825 -30.82 3.19 -32.63
CA ALA A 825 -31.48 3.47 -33.91
C ALA A 825 -33.00 3.20 -33.84
N LEU A 826 -33.40 2.09 -33.20
CA LEU A 826 -34.81 1.75 -32.99
C LEU A 826 -35.53 2.75 -32.09
N GLN A 827 -34.86 3.26 -31.04
CA GLN A 827 -35.42 4.31 -30.18
C GLN A 827 -35.58 5.64 -30.91
N THR A 828 -34.62 6.04 -31.75
CA THR A 828 -34.75 7.25 -32.58
C THR A 828 -35.89 7.14 -33.60
N LEU A 829 -36.09 5.96 -34.20
CA LEU A 829 -37.21 5.70 -35.13
C LEU A 829 -38.57 5.73 -34.44
N ALA A 830 -38.67 5.29 -33.18
CA ALA A 830 -39.89 5.36 -32.38
C ALA A 830 -40.21 6.78 -31.86
N SER A 831 -39.24 7.70 -31.90
CA SER A 831 -39.37 9.08 -31.42
C SER A 831 -39.63 10.13 -32.52
N VAL A 832 -39.77 9.71 -33.78
CA VAL A 832 -40.22 10.62 -34.85
C VAL A 832 -41.69 10.96 -34.59
N PRO A 833 -42.08 12.25 -34.47
CA PRO A 833 -43.48 12.62 -34.32
C PRO A 833 -44.23 12.17 -35.57
N VAL A 834 -45.25 11.34 -35.38
CA VAL A 834 -46.26 11.11 -36.41
C VAL A 834 -46.95 12.46 -36.63
N ASP A 835 -46.75 13.06 -37.80
CA ASP A 835 -47.53 14.21 -38.25
C ASP A 835 -49.03 13.91 -38.05
N PRO A 836 -49.79 14.77 -37.36
CA PRO A 836 -51.22 14.56 -37.24
C PRO A 836 -51.84 14.79 -38.63
N LEU A 837 -52.20 13.68 -39.27
CA LEU A 837 -53.09 13.64 -40.42
C LEU A 837 -54.32 14.51 -40.10
N ALA A 838 -54.49 15.55 -40.92
CA ALA A 838 -55.60 16.47 -40.90
C ALA A 838 -56.93 15.71 -40.83
N THR A 839 -57.54 15.72 -39.65
CA THR A 839 -58.94 15.34 -39.47
C THR A 839 -59.72 16.64 -39.36
N LYS A 840 -60.56 16.85 -40.39
CA LYS A 840 -61.51 17.95 -40.47
C LYS A 840 -62.39 17.99 -39.23
N GLU A 841 -62.54 19.21 -38.73
CA GLU A 841 -63.52 19.63 -37.74
C GLU A 841 -64.93 19.15 -38.09
N ILE A 842 -65.58 18.48 -37.14
CA ILE A 842 -67.02 18.65 -36.89
C ILE A 842 -67.20 18.78 -35.38
N GLU A 843 -67.66 19.95 -34.97
CA GLU A 843 -68.09 20.30 -33.62
C GLU A 843 -69.32 19.49 -33.19
N SER A 844 -69.38 19.06 -31.93
CA SER A 844 -70.38 19.59 -30.97
C SER A 844 -70.39 18.83 -29.63
N SER A 845 -70.16 19.62 -28.57
CA SER A 845 -70.84 19.64 -27.27
C SER A 845 -70.94 18.37 -26.39
N VAL A 846 -70.39 18.43 -25.17
CA VAL A 846 -71.12 18.66 -23.89
C VAL A 846 -70.26 18.28 -22.64
N SER A 847 -70.13 19.27 -21.74
CA SER A 847 -69.93 19.29 -20.26
C SER A 847 -68.73 18.59 -19.55
N VAL A 848 -67.84 19.37 -18.89
CA VAL A 848 -67.72 19.66 -17.41
C VAL A 848 -67.08 18.47 -16.64
N GLU A 849 -65.84 18.56 -16.11
CA GLU A 849 -65.52 19.08 -14.76
C GLU A 849 -64.04 19.46 -14.57
N ALA A 850 -63.80 20.28 -13.54
CA ALA A 850 -62.57 20.99 -13.20
C ALA A 850 -61.49 20.17 -12.47
N ALA A 851 -60.21 20.55 -12.66
CA ALA A 851 -59.21 20.60 -11.57
C ALA A 851 -57.92 21.35 -11.97
N SER A 852 -57.84 22.61 -11.52
CA SER A 852 -56.66 23.30 -10.95
C SER A 852 -55.24 22.83 -11.29
N ALA A 853 -54.52 23.72 -11.97
CA ALA A 853 -53.08 23.72 -12.19
C ALA A 853 -52.21 23.48 -10.93
N LYS A 854 -51.24 22.57 -11.06
CA LYS A 854 -50.02 22.54 -10.22
C LYS A 854 -48.78 22.52 -11.12
N LYS A 855 -47.95 23.56 -10.99
CA LYS A 855 -46.60 23.67 -11.54
C LYS A 855 -45.74 22.46 -11.12
N PRO A 856 -44.96 21.82 -12.01
CA PRO A 856 -43.90 20.92 -11.57
C PRO A 856 -42.73 21.75 -11.01
N SER A 857 -42.35 21.43 -9.77
CA SER A 857 -41.18 21.95 -9.07
C SER A 857 -39.89 21.30 -9.61
N PRO A 858 -38.72 21.94 -9.46
CA PRO A 858 -37.46 21.45 -10.02
C PRO A 858 -36.97 20.19 -9.31
N LEU A 859 -36.70 19.14 -10.08
CA LEU A 859 -36.04 17.91 -9.64
C LEU A 859 -34.59 18.21 -9.23
N VAL A 860 -34.37 18.26 -7.91
CA VAL A 860 -33.06 18.19 -7.28
C VAL A 860 -32.57 16.74 -7.36
N THR A 861 -31.52 16.51 -8.14
CA THR A 861 -30.77 15.25 -8.16
C THR A 861 -30.02 15.06 -6.84
N LYS A 862 -30.56 14.25 -5.94
CA LYS A 862 -29.81 13.71 -4.80
C LYS A 862 -29.21 12.35 -5.17
N SER A 863 -27.88 12.30 -5.04
CA SER A 863 -27.02 11.13 -5.11
C SER A 863 -27.54 9.97 -4.25
N ILE A 864 -27.60 8.78 -4.84
CA ILE A 864 -28.01 7.52 -4.21
C ILE A 864 -26.75 6.78 -3.77
N PHE A 865 -26.34 6.98 -2.52
CA PHE A 865 -25.62 5.98 -1.71
C PHE A 865 -25.95 6.26 -0.24
N ASN A 866 -26.95 5.56 0.28
CA ASN A 866 -27.18 5.35 1.71
C ASN A 866 -28.12 4.14 1.84
N TYR A 867 -27.56 2.96 2.08
CA TYR A 867 -28.35 1.82 2.56
C TYR A 867 -28.40 1.89 4.08
N SER A 868 -29.56 2.28 4.60
CA SER A 868 -29.97 2.03 5.98
C SER A 868 -30.60 0.64 6.02
N VAL A 869 -30.10 -0.20 6.92
CA VAL A 869 -30.64 -1.51 7.25
C VAL A 869 -31.85 -1.27 8.14
N ASP A 870 -33.04 -1.70 7.71
CA ASP A 870 -34.17 -1.91 8.60
C ASP A 870 -34.85 -3.26 8.37
N LYS A 871 -35.23 -3.82 9.51
CA LYS A 871 -35.71 -5.17 9.84
C LYS A 871 -36.90 -5.67 9.01
N ILE A 872 -36.93 -6.98 8.79
CA ILE A 872 -38.17 -7.78 8.77
C ILE A 872 -37.93 -9.03 9.62
N GLU A 873 -38.74 -9.18 10.68
CA GLU A 873 -38.85 -10.38 11.52
C GLU A 873 -39.89 -11.35 10.94
N ALA A 874 -39.58 -12.64 11.14
CA ALA A 874 -40.37 -13.88 11.21
C ALA A 874 -41.84 -13.96 10.76
N GLU A 875 -42.18 -15.05 10.05
CA GLU A 875 -43.17 -16.05 10.50
C GLU A 875 -43.08 -17.39 9.71
N ASP A 876 -42.84 -18.45 10.48
CA ASP A 876 -43.31 -19.85 10.46
C ASP A 876 -43.35 -20.82 9.24
N LEU A 877 -42.83 -22.00 9.58
CA LEU A 877 -42.84 -23.38 9.04
C LEU A 877 -44.25 -23.95 8.72
N PRO A 878 -44.41 -25.07 7.93
CA PRO A 878 -43.79 -26.37 8.26
C PRO A 878 -43.36 -27.33 7.12
N ALA A 879 -42.63 -28.34 7.61
CA ALA A 879 -42.04 -29.55 7.02
C ALA A 879 -42.81 -30.33 5.94
N GLN A 880 -42.08 -31.02 5.05
CA GLN A 880 -42.10 -32.49 4.88
C GLN A 880 -41.12 -33.02 3.79
N ASN A 881 -40.22 -33.91 4.22
CA ASN A 881 -39.76 -35.19 3.62
C ASN A 881 -39.66 -35.41 2.09
N CYS A 882 -38.47 -35.73 1.59
CA CYS A 882 -38.01 -37.09 1.20
C CYS A 882 -36.85 -37.06 0.18
N THR A 883 -35.79 -37.81 0.54
CA THR A 883 -34.69 -38.41 -0.27
C THR A 883 -35.14 -39.13 -1.54
N PRO A 884 -34.24 -39.52 -2.48
CA PRO A 884 -32.77 -39.71 -2.38
C PRO A 884 -31.91 -38.64 -3.04
#